data_AF-A0A9D4GM17-F1
#
_entry.id   AF-A0A9D4GM17-F1
#
_cell.length_a   1.000
_cell.length_b   1.000
_cell.length_c   1.000
_cell.angle_alpha   90.00
_cell.angle_beta   90.00
_cell.angle_gamma   90.00
#
_symmetry.space_group_name_H-M   'P 1'
#
loop_
_entity.id
_entity.type
_entity.pdbx_description
1 polymer ?
#
loop_
_entity_poly.entity_id
_entity_poly.type
_entity_poly.pdbx_seq_one_letter_code
_entity_poly.pdbx_strand_id
1 'polypeptide(L)'
;MHACVYVHFDVYQNETPLEDIAYPAPRPGNPAADRNELQKVDFEVIKLSHTNPISPKGTFMEVAMALTAPHDLDIARVRALVTWLGCQKIRSRQYGSDTKKGTVLGHMKQIKDLQGTFAGLLTLLCRSVNIPCVIVKGIYRSSNHRVGEDGVTESRCTWCAVYMDGAWQLVHPYLMCTPLSTKSPSDDWKLIESTKSEVPPTKGTILNNFFFVPKPSDFILFCFPDEKKWQLLEDAIPYQKFIKSPFLRSAFYESGMQLKTTASSILKSEGGKCTIKIQCTQENNNKTVLMYDLFSLDLELKWGPDEGRVVLCGRNEDTWNVQVKIPVEGTYKLSLFALIDDRWFFWIGDFKIVCEDPYHNFVPAPFVPDDVGYGPSTLSERAGLLCPSHEGGIVFYKPKETHVIKFLVVEKIVLRYALEHSEYSTASLAHHCRLTKHKGEVDLAVTLPLPGQFALRVLKGNAHGDFENVINYLFTSEDDGRSRENVFQRKARWNLREASAGRNVIALEGALAKFTSVKLEPDDDHLRGSRRLRYLKLKKGLRDGRIRRHEDTLAKAVDEAEMSTFRVALRHNIDKAKALLATLQDIEITCHSVLNLEQKTISEIANFASPPKDVHFTMIATYLLLGEKKQHLKKWGNIQTLLRRQGKESIKYRINNFAETPAPDKSTVKRAQKFHDAVPKPYIVSASLAAAAFYNWVSEVLSHLNNCSLNATDGDDSVESQDLDLSESVYLGNKDDENPGNSPRDKAFLDA
;
A
#
# COMPACT_ATOMS: atom_id res chain seq x y z
N MET A 1 22.62 -33.29 -0.82
CA MET A 1 22.13 -33.45 0.57
C MET A 1 22.37 -32.16 1.33
N HIS A 2 21.35 -31.34 1.52
CA HIS A 2 21.46 -30.09 2.29
C HIS A 2 21.35 -30.40 3.79
N ALA A 3 22.50 -30.64 4.42
CA ALA A 3 22.66 -30.70 5.86
C ALA A 3 22.42 -29.30 6.46
N CYS A 4 21.17 -28.96 6.79
CA CYS A 4 20.87 -27.72 7.52
C CYS A 4 20.08 -27.94 8.82
N VAL A 5 19.80 -29.19 9.21
CA VAL A 5 18.88 -29.48 10.34
C VAL A 5 19.59 -30.06 11.55
N TYR A 6 20.62 -30.89 11.37
CA TYR A 6 21.33 -31.54 12.49
C TYR A 6 22.48 -30.71 13.09
N VAL A 7 22.79 -29.56 12.50
CA VAL A 7 24.06 -28.86 12.74
C VAL A 7 24.06 -28.01 14.02
N HIS A 8 22.91 -27.60 14.56
CA HIS A 8 22.88 -26.66 15.70
C HIS A 8 23.00 -27.31 17.06
N PHE A 9 22.64 -28.59 17.19
CA PHE A 9 22.75 -29.33 18.45
C PHE A 9 24.21 -29.55 18.85
N ASP A 10 25.04 -30.02 17.90
CA ASP A 10 26.46 -30.33 18.14
C ASP A 10 27.30 -29.09 18.46
N VAL A 11 26.95 -27.94 17.89
CA VAL A 11 27.67 -26.68 18.14
C VAL A 11 27.32 -26.11 19.52
N TYR A 12 26.06 -26.21 19.94
CA TYR A 12 25.60 -25.72 21.26
C TYR A 12 26.32 -26.39 22.43
N GLN A 13 26.60 -27.70 22.32
CA GLN A 13 27.26 -28.46 23.39
C GLN A 13 28.76 -28.20 23.49
N ASN A 14 29.41 -27.82 22.38
CA ASN A 14 30.87 -27.65 22.30
C ASN A 14 31.33 -26.19 22.49
N GLU A 15 30.42 -25.23 22.61
CA GLU A 15 30.77 -23.82 22.78
C GLU A 15 31.31 -23.54 24.18
N THR A 16 32.57 -23.10 24.26
CA THR A 16 33.17 -22.68 25.54
C THR A 16 32.42 -21.46 26.09
N PRO A 17 31.94 -21.48 27.34
CA PRO A 17 31.27 -20.33 27.93
C PRO A 17 32.22 -19.12 27.95
N LEU A 18 31.78 -18.00 27.39
CA LEU A 18 32.42 -16.71 27.66
C LEU A 18 31.98 -16.26 29.05
N GLU A 19 32.91 -15.81 29.88
CA GLU A 19 32.55 -15.24 31.19
C GLU A 19 31.62 -14.04 31.00
N ASP A 20 30.49 -14.05 31.71
CA ASP A 20 29.54 -12.95 31.71
C ASP A 20 30.04 -11.83 32.63
N ILE A 21 30.33 -10.69 32.03
CA ILE A 21 30.69 -9.47 32.74
C ILE A 21 29.42 -8.91 33.41
N ALA A 22 29.54 -8.30 34.59
CA ALA A 22 28.41 -7.67 35.27
C ALA A 22 27.84 -6.51 34.43
N TYR A 23 26.70 -6.75 33.78
CA TYR A 23 26.04 -5.81 32.88
C TYR A 23 24.71 -5.28 33.46
N PRO A 24 24.14 -4.18 32.91
CA PRO A 24 22.88 -3.62 33.37
C PRO A 24 21.75 -4.65 33.42
N ALA A 25 20.85 -4.55 34.40
CA ALA A 25 19.74 -5.49 34.51
C ALA A 25 18.88 -5.49 33.23
N PRO A 26 18.44 -6.67 32.74
CA PRO A 26 17.56 -6.76 31.59
C PRO A 26 16.22 -6.08 31.91
N ARG A 27 15.96 -4.95 31.26
CA ARG A 27 14.67 -4.26 31.29
C ARG A 27 14.16 -4.13 29.85
N PRO A 28 12.84 -4.20 29.63
CA PRO A 28 12.26 -3.89 28.33
C PRO A 28 12.65 -2.45 27.97
N GLY A 29 13.17 -2.27 26.77
CA GLY A 29 13.40 -0.95 26.20
C GLY A 29 13.08 -1.00 24.71
N ASN A 30 12.50 0.09 24.21
CA ASN A 30 12.00 0.16 22.84
C ASN A 30 12.69 1.31 22.09
N PRO A 31 13.92 1.11 21.58
CA PRO A 31 14.51 2.04 20.63
C PRO A 31 13.87 1.79 19.26
N ALA A 32 13.21 2.81 18.73
CA ALA A 32 12.80 2.82 17.34
C ALA A 32 14.04 3.07 16.48
N ALA A 33 14.60 2.02 15.88
CA ALA A 33 15.63 2.18 14.86
C ALA A 33 14.98 2.73 13.59
N ASP A 34 15.48 3.84 13.03
CA ASP A 34 15.03 4.27 11.71
C ASP A 34 15.52 3.24 10.67
N ARG A 35 14.57 2.56 10.04
CA ARG A 35 14.83 1.55 9.00
C ARG A 35 15.65 2.13 7.85
N ASN A 36 15.47 3.42 7.53
CA ASN A 36 16.22 4.09 6.46
C ASN A 36 17.69 4.27 6.85
N GLU A 37 17.98 4.58 8.12
CA GLU A 37 19.37 4.69 8.60
C GLU A 37 20.08 3.34 8.57
N LEU A 38 19.42 2.27 9.02
CA LEU A 38 20.00 0.93 8.97
C LEU A 38 20.27 0.46 7.52
N GLN A 39 19.41 0.82 6.57
CA GLN A 39 19.64 0.52 5.15
C GLN A 39 20.83 1.29 4.58
N LYS A 40 21.09 2.53 5.03
CA LYS A 40 22.29 3.28 4.65
C LYS A 40 23.56 2.57 5.15
N VAL A 41 23.55 2.15 6.42
CA VAL A 41 24.66 1.36 7.00
C VAL A 41 24.89 0.08 6.20
N ASP A 42 23.82 -0.63 5.84
CA ASP A 42 23.93 -1.84 5.01
C ASP A 42 24.62 -1.55 3.69
N PHE A 43 24.15 -0.52 2.97
CA PHE A 43 24.71 -0.13 1.68
C PHE A 43 26.20 0.22 1.79
N GLU A 44 26.59 0.98 2.81
CA GLU A 44 27.98 1.38 3.06
C GLU A 44 28.88 0.17 3.33
N VAL A 45 28.45 -0.73 4.22
CA VAL A 45 29.24 -1.91 4.60
C VAL A 45 29.30 -2.95 3.48
N ILE A 46 28.20 -3.14 2.74
CA ILE A 46 28.20 -4.00 1.55
C ILE A 46 29.14 -3.41 0.49
N LYS A 47 29.09 -2.10 0.24
CA LYS A 47 29.99 -1.43 -0.70
C LYS A 47 31.44 -1.55 -0.25
N LEU A 48 31.74 -1.37 1.03
CA LEU A 48 33.07 -1.55 1.60
C LEU A 48 33.57 -2.98 1.39
N SER A 49 32.72 -3.98 1.63
CA SER A 49 33.05 -5.40 1.45
C SER A 49 33.38 -5.79 0.01
N HIS A 50 32.95 -5.00 -0.98
CA HIS A 50 33.28 -5.22 -2.40
C HIS A 50 34.46 -4.35 -2.89
N THR A 51 34.56 -3.11 -2.43
CA THR A 51 35.51 -2.12 -2.97
C THR A 51 36.82 -2.04 -2.17
N ASN A 52 36.76 -2.19 -0.86
CA ASN A 52 37.92 -2.18 0.04
C ASN A 52 37.66 -3.10 1.24
N PRO A 53 37.70 -4.42 1.05
CA PRO A 53 37.24 -5.38 2.05
C PRO A 53 38.11 -5.35 3.31
N ILE A 54 37.49 -5.13 4.47
CA ILE A 54 38.15 -5.31 5.76
C ILE A 54 38.57 -6.77 5.90
N SER A 55 39.88 -6.97 6.11
CA SER A 55 40.47 -8.30 6.21
C SER A 55 40.04 -9.00 7.51
N PRO A 56 39.44 -10.21 7.44
CA PRO A 56 39.09 -10.98 8.63
C PRO A 56 40.33 -11.60 9.33
N LYS A 57 41.54 -11.41 8.77
CA LYS A 57 42.78 -11.93 9.38
C LYS A 57 43.25 -11.11 10.60
N GLY A 58 42.69 -9.92 10.80
CA GLY A 58 43.00 -9.06 11.94
C GLY A 58 42.46 -9.60 13.28
N THR A 59 42.76 -8.86 14.34
CA THR A 59 42.18 -9.11 15.67
C THR A 59 40.70 -8.70 15.71
N PHE A 60 39.96 -9.16 16.71
CA PHE A 60 38.55 -8.76 16.91
C PHE A 60 38.41 -7.23 17.00
N MET A 61 39.30 -6.58 17.75
CA MET A 61 39.32 -5.13 17.97
C MET A 61 39.59 -4.36 16.68
N GLU A 62 40.58 -4.77 15.87
CA GLU A 62 40.89 -4.11 14.59
C GLU A 62 39.69 -4.14 13.63
N VAL A 63 39.08 -5.31 13.47
CA VAL A 63 37.92 -5.49 12.59
C VAL A 63 36.72 -4.71 13.12
N ALA A 64 36.44 -4.81 14.42
CA ALA A 64 35.30 -4.14 15.02
C ALA A 64 35.47 -2.61 14.99
N MET A 65 36.64 -2.06 15.30
CA MET A 65 36.90 -0.61 15.22
C MET A 65 36.74 -0.08 13.80
N ALA A 66 37.27 -0.79 12.80
CA ALA A 66 37.15 -0.37 11.40
C ALA A 66 35.70 -0.30 10.92
N LEU A 67 34.82 -1.16 11.45
CA LEU A 67 33.39 -1.19 11.12
C LEU A 67 32.55 -0.20 11.94
N THR A 68 32.97 0.12 13.16
CA THR A 68 32.14 0.88 14.12
C THR A 68 32.55 2.34 14.27
N ALA A 69 33.80 2.70 13.98
CA ALA A 69 34.29 4.08 14.04
C ALA A 69 33.49 5.09 13.17
N PRO A 70 32.93 4.72 11.99
CA PRO A 70 32.13 5.65 11.19
C PRO A 70 30.75 5.98 11.76
N HIS A 71 30.33 5.33 12.85
CA HIS A 71 28.96 5.42 13.36
C HIS A 71 28.93 5.92 14.81
N ASP A 72 28.03 6.86 15.09
CA ASP A 72 27.90 7.46 16.42
C ASP A 72 27.01 6.62 17.36
N LEU A 73 25.92 6.07 16.84
CA LEU A 73 24.94 5.27 17.59
C LEU A 73 25.36 3.80 17.70
N ASP A 74 25.12 3.19 18.86
CA ASP A 74 25.49 1.79 19.10
C ASP A 74 24.70 0.85 18.19
N ILE A 75 23.43 1.16 17.91
CA ILE A 75 22.63 0.36 16.98
C ILE A 75 23.20 0.33 15.56
N ALA A 76 23.74 1.45 15.07
CA ALA A 76 24.37 1.53 13.75
C ALA A 76 25.71 0.78 13.73
N ARG A 77 26.48 0.86 14.82
CA ARG A 77 27.72 0.09 15.01
C ARG A 77 27.46 -1.41 14.95
N VAL A 78 26.48 -1.90 15.72
CA VAL A 78 26.14 -3.33 15.74
C VAL A 78 25.55 -3.77 14.40
N ARG A 79 24.76 -2.92 13.73
CA ARG A 79 24.28 -3.18 12.37
C ARG A 79 25.45 -3.40 11.42
N ALA A 80 26.46 -2.53 11.44
CA ALA A 80 27.63 -2.65 10.60
C ALA A 80 28.39 -3.97 10.82
N LEU A 81 28.56 -4.38 12.08
CA LEU A 81 29.17 -5.66 12.44
C LEU A 81 28.41 -6.85 11.84
N VAL A 82 27.08 -6.92 12.02
CA VAL A 82 26.29 -8.06 11.54
C VAL A 82 26.16 -8.07 10.02
N THR A 83 26.02 -6.90 9.38
CA THR A 83 26.02 -6.78 7.92
C THR A 83 27.34 -7.27 7.35
N TRP A 84 28.47 -6.88 7.93
CA TRP A 84 29.78 -7.37 7.52
C TRP A 84 29.90 -8.89 7.67
N LEU A 85 29.40 -9.47 8.77
CA LEU A 85 29.35 -10.93 8.97
C LEU A 85 28.57 -11.64 7.86
N GLY A 86 27.43 -11.09 7.43
CA GLY A 86 26.62 -11.63 6.33
C GLY A 86 27.36 -11.66 4.99
N CYS A 87 28.28 -10.72 4.77
CA CYS A 87 29.11 -10.68 3.56
C CYS A 87 30.22 -11.75 3.53
N GLN A 88 30.59 -12.36 4.66
CA GLN A 88 31.78 -13.23 4.75
C GLN A 88 31.60 -14.65 4.21
N LYS A 89 30.35 -15.08 3.94
CA LYS A 89 30.03 -16.44 3.47
C LYS A 89 30.71 -17.54 4.31
N ILE A 90 30.66 -17.40 5.65
CA ILE A 90 31.47 -18.14 6.63
C ILE A 90 31.49 -19.67 6.37
N ARG A 91 30.33 -20.28 6.09
CA ARG A 91 30.24 -21.74 5.89
C ARG A 91 30.80 -22.23 4.55
N SER A 92 30.67 -21.45 3.48
CA SER A 92 31.13 -21.84 2.13
C SER A 92 32.55 -21.35 1.81
N ARG A 93 33.12 -20.47 2.63
CA ARG A 93 34.49 -19.99 2.50
C ARG A 93 35.52 -21.13 2.66
N GLN A 94 36.62 -21.04 1.92
CA GLN A 94 37.80 -21.90 2.11
C GLN A 94 38.73 -21.30 3.17
N TYR A 95 39.24 -22.13 4.07
CA TYR A 95 40.13 -21.73 5.17
C TYR A 95 41.46 -22.47 5.03
N GLY A 96 42.57 -21.74 5.15
CA GLY A 96 43.92 -22.31 5.09
C GLY A 96 44.31 -23.07 6.36
N SER A 97 45.38 -23.85 6.27
CA SER A 97 46.02 -24.54 7.41
C SER A 97 46.43 -23.57 8.52
N ASP A 98 46.93 -22.39 8.13
CA ASP A 98 47.60 -21.43 9.04
C ASP A 98 46.63 -20.47 9.75
N THR A 99 45.36 -20.85 9.86
CA THR A 99 44.35 -19.99 10.49
C THR A 99 44.58 -19.94 12.00
N LYS A 100 45.13 -18.84 12.50
CA LYS A 100 45.46 -18.64 13.92
C LYS A 100 44.21 -18.59 14.80
N LYS A 101 44.21 -19.37 15.88
CA LYS A 101 43.23 -19.24 16.98
C LYS A 101 43.33 -17.83 17.59
N GLY A 102 42.19 -17.22 17.93
CA GLY A 102 42.13 -15.85 18.48
C GLY A 102 42.02 -14.72 17.45
N THR A 103 41.96 -15.03 16.15
CA THR A 103 41.63 -14.06 15.08
C THR A 103 40.17 -14.21 14.64
N VAL A 104 39.63 -13.20 13.97
CA VAL A 104 38.25 -13.26 13.43
C VAL A 104 38.11 -14.42 12.43
N LEU A 105 39.08 -14.59 11.51
CA LEU A 105 39.12 -15.71 10.57
C LEU A 105 39.23 -17.07 11.27
N GLY A 106 39.98 -17.15 12.37
CA GLY A 106 40.06 -18.35 13.22
C GLY A 106 38.71 -18.74 13.80
N HIS A 107 37.95 -17.78 14.31
CA HIS A 107 36.62 -18.05 14.85
C HIS A 107 35.61 -18.39 13.74
N MET A 108 35.71 -17.77 12.57
CA MET A 108 34.93 -18.16 11.39
C MET A 108 35.19 -19.60 10.96
N LYS A 109 36.45 -20.06 11.04
CA LYS A 109 36.80 -21.46 10.80
C LYS A 109 36.15 -22.37 11.85
N GLN A 110 36.16 -21.98 13.14
CA GLN A 110 35.45 -22.72 14.19
C GLN A 110 33.94 -22.85 13.90
N ILE A 111 33.30 -21.79 13.39
CA ILE A 111 31.88 -21.86 12.98
C ILE A 111 31.68 -22.87 11.83
N LYS A 112 32.60 -22.92 10.86
CA LYS A 112 32.54 -23.90 9.77
C LYS A 112 32.75 -25.33 10.26
N ASP A 113 33.69 -25.53 11.17
CA ASP A 113 34.06 -26.83 11.74
C ASP A 113 33.12 -27.27 12.89
N LEU A 114 32.03 -26.53 13.10
CA LEU A 114 30.98 -26.81 14.11
C LEU A 114 31.47 -26.73 15.57
N GLN A 115 32.41 -25.84 15.84
CA GLN A 115 33.03 -25.61 17.15
C GLN A 115 32.84 -24.17 17.65
N GLY A 116 31.97 -23.39 17.02
CA GLY A 116 31.66 -22.01 17.42
C GLY A 116 30.37 -21.51 16.79
N THR A 117 29.80 -20.44 17.34
CA THR A 117 28.52 -19.89 16.87
C THR A 117 28.67 -18.48 16.28
N PHE A 118 27.69 -18.10 15.46
CA PHE A 118 27.56 -16.70 15.01
C PHE A 118 27.33 -15.75 16.19
N ALA A 119 26.62 -16.19 17.24
CA ALA A 119 26.39 -15.40 18.45
C ALA A 119 27.70 -15.18 19.24
N GLY A 120 28.54 -16.21 19.34
CA GLY A 120 29.88 -16.12 19.91
C GLY A 120 30.76 -15.11 19.17
N LEU A 121 30.81 -15.19 17.84
CA LEU A 121 31.56 -14.25 17.02
C LEU A 121 31.09 -12.80 17.18
N LEU A 122 29.77 -12.57 17.10
CA LEU A 122 29.21 -11.23 17.30
C LEU A 122 29.52 -10.70 18.70
N THR A 123 29.41 -11.55 19.73
CA THR A 123 29.72 -11.18 21.11
C THR A 123 31.17 -10.74 21.27
N LEU A 124 32.12 -11.47 20.67
CA LEU A 124 33.55 -11.11 20.70
C LEU A 124 33.81 -9.76 19.99
N LEU A 125 33.15 -9.52 18.84
CA LEU A 125 33.26 -8.26 18.12
C LEU A 125 32.69 -7.10 18.93
N CYS A 126 31.46 -7.21 19.45
CA CYS A 126 30.82 -6.17 20.27
C CYS A 126 31.66 -5.83 21.51
N ARG A 127 32.09 -6.85 22.27
CA ARG A 127 32.87 -6.65 23.49
C ARG A 127 34.23 -5.99 23.22
N SER A 128 34.84 -6.24 22.04
CA SER A 128 36.13 -5.62 21.68
C SER A 128 36.06 -4.10 21.44
N VAL A 129 34.86 -3.54 21.24
CA VAL A 129 34.59 -2.11 21.12
C VAL A 129 33.71 -1.58 22.26
N ASN A 130 33.75 -2.27 23.42
CA ASN A 130 33.03 -1.90 24.63
C ASN A 130 31.49 -1.87 24.51
N ILE A 131 30.91 -2.60 23.57
CA ILE A 131 29.45 -2.78 23.47
C ILE A 131 29.05 -4.03 24.29
N PRO A 132 28.25 -3.90 25.36
CA PRO A 132 27.80 -5.04 26.14
C PRO A 132 27.00 -6.04 25.29
N CYS A 133 27.41 -7.30 25.31
CA CYS A 133 26.76 -8.37 24.56
C CYS A 133 26.79 -9.66 25.36
N VAL A 134 25.63 -10.32 25.45
CA VAL A 134 25.42 -11.58 26.15
C VAL A 134 24.90 -12.61 25.17
N ILE A 135 25.43 -13.84 25.25
CA ILE A 135 24.92 -14.97 24.47
C ILE A 135 23.70 -15.51 25.21
N VAL A 136 22.56 -15.49 24.54
CA VAL A 136 21.32 -16.08 25.03
C VAL A 136 21.18 -17.48 24.44
N LYS A 137 20.94 -18.44 25.33
CA LYS A 137 20.73 -19.85 25.01
C LYS A 137 19.25 -20.18 25.07
N GLY A 138 18.79 -21.03 24.16
CA GLY A 138 17.38 -21.45 24.16
C GLY A 138 17.01 -22.35 23.00
N ILE A 139 15.72 -22.33 22.70
CA ILE A 139 15.07 -23.17 21.70
C ILE A 139 14.70 -22.30 20.50
N TYR A 140 15.09 -22.71 19.30
CA TYR A 140 14.67 -22.09 18.05
C TYR A 140 13.68 -22.99 17.33
N ARG A 141 12.49 -22.46 17.02
CA ARG A 141 11.50 -23.16 16.21
C ARG A 141 11.87 -23.00 14.73
N SER A 142 12.50 -24.03 14.16
CA SER A 142 12.99 -23.98 12.79
C SER A 142 11.87 -24.03 11.74
N SER A 143 12.23 -23.65 10.50
CA SER A 143 11.37 -23.79 9.31
C SER A 143 10.89 -25.19 9.00
N ASN A 144 11.53 -26.18 9.61
CA ASN A 144 11.32 -27.59 9.34
C ASN A 144 10.55 -28.29 10.45
N HIS A 145 10.20 -27.55 11.51
CA HIS A 145 9.30 -28.05 12.51
C HIS A 145 7.96 -28.40 11.86
N ARG A 146 7.63 -29.68 11.87
CA ARG A 146 6.31 -30.15 11.44
C ARG A 146 5.31 -29.60 12.44
N VAL A 147 4.38 -28.82 11.93
CA VAL A 147 3.36 -28.17 12.72
C VAL A 147 2.65 -29.24 13.56
N GLY A 148 2.77 -29.17 14.90
CA GLY A 148 2.16 -30.11 15.82
C GLY A 148 2.95 -31.36 16.22
N GLU A 149 4.28 -31.37 16.07
CA GLU A 149 5.16 -32.35 16.74
C GLU A 149 5.68 -31.82 18.09
N ASP A 150 5.79 -32.68 19.11
CA ASP A 150 6.25 -32.30 20.45
C ASP A 150 7.79 -32.10 20.55
N GLY A 151 8.56 -32.43 19.50
CA GLY A 151 10.03 -32.43 19.47
C GLY A 151 10.72 -31.06 19.40
N VAL A 152 10.02 -29.95 19.68
CA VAL A 152 10.60 -28.58 19.59
C VAL A 152 11.78 -28.40 20.56
N THR A 153 11.76 -29.10 21.70
CA THR A 153 12.81 -29.03 22.74
C THR A 153 14.22 -29.36 22.24
N GLU A 154 14.34 -30.19 21.22
CA GLU A 154 15.62 -30.66 20.69
C GLU A 154 16.29 -29.63 19.76
N SER A 155 15.53 -28.63 19.29
CA SER A 155 16.03 -27.57 18.40
C SER A 155 16.74 -26.44 19.17
N ARG A 156 17.90 -26.76 19.74
CA ARG A 156 18.73 -25.82 20.51
C ARG A 156 19.44 -24.79 19.62
N CYS A 157 19.50 -23.54 20.06
CA CYS A 157 20.20 -22.47 19.33
C CYS A 157 20.71 -21.36 20.28
N THR A 158 21.52 -20.45 19.73
CA THR A 158 22.05 -19.27 20.42
C THR A 158 21.82 -17.99 19.62
N TRP A 159 21.54 -16.90 20.34
CA TRP A 159 21.44 -15.54 19.81
C TRP A 159 22.07 -14.56 20.80
N CYS A 160 22.04 -13.27 20.47
CA CYS A 160 22.64 -12.22 21.30
C CYS A 160 21.57 -11.34 21.93
N ALA A 161 21.76 -10.97 23.20
CA ALA A 161 21.22 -9.76 23.78
C ALA A 161 22.33 -8.71 23.80
N VAL A 162 22.12 -7.57 23.17
CA VAL A 162 23.12 -6.50 23.02
C VAL A 162 22.57 -5.23 23.67
N TYR A 163 23.35 -4.57 24.52
CA TYR A 163 22.95 -3.30 25.11
C TYR A 163 23.30 -2.17 24.15
N MET A 164 22.29 -1.53 23.58
CA MET A 164 22.42 -0.48 22.57
C MET A 164 21.52 0.68 22.95
N ASP A 165 22.06 1.89 22.93
CA ASP A 165 21.30 3.15 23.12
C ASP A 165 20.40 3.15 24.36
N GLY A 166 20.90 2.60 25.48
CA GLY A 166 20.22 2.58 26.78
C GLY A 166 19.31 1.38 27.05
N ALA A 167 19.17 0.44 26.10
CA ALA A 167 18.29 -0.72 26.24
C ALA A 167 18.91 -2.03 25.74
N TRP A 168 18.48 -3.15 26.31
CA TRP A 168 18.81 -4.47 25.78
C TRP A 168 17.96 -4.78 24.55
N GLN A 169 18.61 -5.23 23.48
CA GLN A 169 18.00 -5.59 22.22
C GLN A 169 18.40 -7.00 21.78
N LEU A 170 17.51 -7.71 21.10
CA LEU A 170 17.76 -9.06 20.60
C LEU A 170 18.34 -9.01 19.19
N VAL A 171 19.36 -9.82 18.93
CA VAL A 171 19.96 -9.98 17.60
C VAL A 171 20.24 -11.45 17.36
N HIS A 172 19.70 -12.02 16.29
CA HIS A 172 19.97 -13.40 15.90
C HIS A 172 20.89 -13.44 14.66
N PRO A 173 22.22 -13.37 14.84
CA PRO A 173 23.16 -13.17 13.73
C PRO A 173 23.14 -14.31 12.70
N TYR A 174 22.91 -15.56 13.14
CA TYR A 174 22.79 -16.68 12.21
C TYR A 174 21.59 -16.55 11.27
N LEU A 175 20.38 -16.30 11.79
CA LEU A 175 19.15 -16.18 10.99
C LEU A 175 19.13 -14.89 10.16
N MET A 176 19.83 -13.85 10.61
CA MET A 176 20.04 -12.65 9.82
C MET A 176 20.96 -12.90 8.62
N CYS A 177 22.07 -13.64 8.81
CA CYS A 177 23.11 -13.82 7.78
C CYS A 177 22.90 -15.05 6.87
N THR A 178 21.93 -15.91 7.18
CA THR A 178 21.72 -17.16 6.44
C THR A 178 20.32 -17.17 5.82
N PRO A 179 20.20 -17.23 4.48
CA PRO A 179 18.90 -17.34 3.82
C PRO A 179 18.16 -18.59 4.33
N LEU A 180 16.90 -18.42 4.72
CA LEU A 180 16.02 -19.55 5.06
C LEU A 180 15.77 -20.36 3.78
N SER A 181 15.81 -21.69 3.89
CA SER A 181 15.35 -22.57 2.81
C SER A 181 13.88 -22.28 2.52
N THR A 182 13.54 -21.96 1.27
CA THR A 182 12.17 -21.80 0.79
C THR A 182 11.47 -23.13 0.51
N LYS A 183 12.21 -24.25 0.62
CA LYS A 183 11.67 -25.59 0.44
C LYS A 183 11.13 -26.11 1.77
N SER A 184 9.84 -26.46 1.80
CA SER A 184 9.23 -27.24 2.88
C SER A 184 9.98 -28.57 3.05
N PRO A 185 10.11 -29.12 4.27
CA PRO A 185 10.71 -30.44 4.48
C PRO A 185 9.88 -31.56 3.83
N SER A 186 10.55 -32.69 3.63
CA SER A 186 10.33 -33.82 2.71
C SER A 186 8.99 -34.59 2.70
N ASP A 187 8.74 -35.14 1.49
CA ASP A 187 8.17 -36.41 0.99
C ASP A 187 6.85 -37.01 1.51
N ASP A 188 6.38 -36.74 2.74
CA ASP A 188 5.14 -37.40 3.23
C ASP A 188 3.85 -36.65 2.88
N TRP A 189 3.94 -35.32 2.72
CA TRP A 189 2.78 -34.46 2.44
C TRP A 189 2.44 -34.45 0.95
N LYS A 190 1.21 -34.88 0.62
CA LYS A 190 0.72 -34.90 -0.76
C LYS A 190 -0.01 -33.59 -1.05
N LEU A 191 0.41 -32.86 -2.09
CA LEU A 191 -0.24 -31.63 -2.53
C LEU A 191 -1.62 -31.96 -3.09
N ILE A 192 -2.64 -31.31 -2.55
CA ILE A 192 -4.04 -31.46 -2.95
C ILE A 192 -4.47 -30.26 -3.79
N GLU A 193 -4.15 -29.05 -3.33
CA GLU A 193 -4.66 -27.82 -3.91
C GLU A 193 -3.58 -26.75 -3.92
N SER A 194 -3.49 -25.98 -4.99
CA SER A 194 -2.57 -24.86 -5.08
C SER A 194 -3.16 -23.73 -5.93
N THR A 195 -2.91 -22.50 -5.48
CA THR A 195 -3.20 -21.25 -6.21
C THR A 195 -1.92 -20.52 -6.62
N LYS A 196 -0.77 -21.15 -6.45
CA LYS A 196 0.54 -20.54 -6.66
C LYS A 196 1.00 -20.76 -8.10
N SER A 197 0.87 -19.74 -8.95
CA SER A 197 1.57 -19.68 -10.25
C SER A 197 3.08 -19.47 -10.06
N GLU A 198 3.88 -19.71 -11.11
CA GLU A 198 5.37 -19.69 -11.07
C GLU A 198 5.92 -18.54 -10.20
N VAL A 199 6.71 -18.92 -9.19
CA VAL A 199 7.21 -17.97 -8.19
C VAL A 199 8.12 -16.95 -8.85
N PRO A 200 7.82 -15.63 -8.80
CA PRO A 200 8.74 -14.64 -9.31
C PRO A 200 10.07 -14.76 -8.54
N PRO A 201 11.22 -14.74 -9.23
CA PRO A 201 12.51 -14.93 -8.60
C PRO A 201 12.71 -13.87 -7.52
N THR A 202 12.68 -14.27 -6.24
CA THR A 202 13.02 -13.38 -5.13
C THR A 202 14.43 -12.86 -5.34
N LYS A 203 14.57 -11.54 -5.49
CA LYS A 203 15.88 -10.87 -5.36
C LYS A 203 16.34 -11.12 -3.93
N GLY A 204 17.25 -12.08 -3.74
CA GLY A 204 17.77 -12.41 -2.42
C GLY A 204 18.39 -11.18 -1.79
N THR A 205 17.80 -10.69 -0.69
CA THR A 205 18.49 -9.77 0.19
C THR A 205 19.59 -10.54 0.91
N ILE A 206 20.75 -9.91 1.09
CA ILE A 206 21.91 -10.54 1.77
C ILE A 206 21.55 -10.86 3.23
N LEU A 207 20.60 -10.13 3.81
CA LEU A 207 20.24 -10.18 5.23
C LEU A 207 18.72 -10.34 5.43
N ASN A 208 18.33 -11.03 6.50
CA ASN A 208 16.96 -11.08 7.02
C ASN A 208 16.81 -10.07 8.17
N ASN A 209 16.16 -8.94 7.90
CA ASN A 209 16.13 -7.79 8.79
C ASN A 209 15.32 -8.01 10.07
N PHE A 210 14.30 -8.86 10.01
CA PHE A 210 13.49 -9.22 11.17
C PHE A 210 14.33 -9.66 12.37
N PHE A 211 15.44 -10.34 12.16
CA PHE A 211 16.28 -10.87 13.23
C PHE A 211 17.29 -9.86 13.83
N PHE A 212 17.20 -8.59 13.44
CA PHE A 212 17.97 -7.49 13.99
C PHE A 212 17.05 -6.53 14.76
N VAL A 213 17.13 -6.53 16.09
CA VAL A 213 16.28 -5.69 16.94
C VAL A 213 14.77 -5.95 16.70
N PRO A 214 14.31 -7.23 16.68
CA PRO A 214 12.88 -7.51 16.61
C PRO A 214 12.17 -7.06 17.87
N LYS A 215 10.87 -6.78 17.73
CA LYS A 215 9.98 -6.66 18.89
C LYS A 215 10.05 -7.96 19.71
N PRO A 216 10.30 -7.90 21.03
CA PRO A 216 10.37 -9.10 21.85
C PRO A 216 9.11 -9.98 21.78
N SER A 217 7.92 -9.35 21.62
CA SER A 217 6.62 -10.02 21.43
C SER A 217 6.55 -10.89 20.18
N ASP A 218 7.29 -10.53 19.14
CA ASP A 218 7.30 -11.24 17.87
C ASP A 218 8.46 -12.25 17.85
N PHE A 219 9.61 -11.88 18.43
CA PHE A 219 10.80 -12.74 18.50
C PHE A 219 10.58 -14.01 19.33
N ILE A 220 9.87 -13.91 20.45
CA ILE A 220 9.55 -15.04 21.33
C ILE A 220 8.80 -16.17 20.62
N LEU A 221 8.11 -15.88 19.51
CA LEU A 221 7.40 -16.86 18.68
C LEU A 221 8.36 -17.73 17.85
N PHE A 222 9.61 -17.30 17.69
CA PHE A 222 10.68 -18.02 17.00
C PHE A 222 11.68 -18.61 17.98
N CYS A 223 12.09 -17.84 19.00
CA CYS A 223 13.20 -18.16 19.87
C CYS A 223 12.78 -18.05 21.35
N PHE A 224 12.78 -19.18 22.06
CA PHE A 224 12.41 -19.25 23.47
C PHE A 224 13.66 -19.41 24.35
N PRO A 225 14.03 -18.41 25.17
CA PRO A 225 15.24 -18.48 26.00
C PRO A 225 15.08 -19.45 27.17
N ASP A 226 16.20 -20.06 27.60
CA ASP A 226 16.24 -20.87 28.81
C ASP A 226 15.98 -20.03 30.06
N GLU A 227 16.57 -18.83 30.11
CA GLU A 227 16.37 -17.89 31.21
C GLU A 227 15.24 -16.91 30.88
N LYS A 228 14.21 -16.92 31.71
CA LYS A 228 13.01 -16.07 31.57
C LYS A 228 13.33 -14.58 31.37
N LYS A 229 14.40 -14.06 31.97
CA LYS A 229 14.80 -12.64 31.89
C LYS A 229 15.15 -12.18 30.46
N TRP A 230 15.60 -13.11 29.61
CA TRP A 230 16.00 -12.80 28.22
C TRP A 230 14.84 -12.81 27.23
N GLN A 231 13.59 -12.99 27.70
CA GLN A 231 12.42 -12.72 26.87
C GLN A 231 12.23 -11.23 26.61
N LEU A 232 12.76 -10.35 27.49
CA LEU A 232 12.61 -8.89 27.42
C LEU A 232 11.14 -8.41 27.29
N LEU A 233 10.21 -9.22 27.79
CA LEU A 233 8.78 -8.90 27.88
C LEU A 233 8.45 -8.37 29.28
N GLU A 234 7.46 -7.48 29.35
CA GLU A 234 6.84 -7.10 30.63
C GLU A 234 6.24 -8.34 31.30
N ASP A 235 5.42 -9.08 30.55
CA ASP A 235 4.84 -10.36 30.95
C ASP A 235 5.47 -11.51 30.16
N ALA A 236 6.29 -12.32 30.86
CA ALA A 236 6.95 -13.46 30.23
C ALA A 236 5.93 -14.53 29.80
N ILE A 237 6.14 -15.06 28.60
CA ILE A 237 5.36 -16.15 28.03
C ILE A 237 5.89 -17.50 28.56
N PRO A 238 5.02 -18.39 29.06
CA PRO A 238 5.42 -19.73 29.46
C PRO A 238 5.66 -20.63 28.25
N TYR A 239 6.51 -21.64 28.41
CA TYR A 239 6.86 -22.61 27.36
C TYR A 239 5.62 -23.26 26.71
N GLN A 240 4.60 -23.61 27.51
CA GLN A 240 3.34 -24.19 27.02
C GLN A 240 2.60 -23.30 26.02
N LYS A 241 2.69 -21.97 26.18
CA LYS A 241 2.10 -21.01 25.24
C LYS A 241 2.99 -20.84 24.00
N PHE A 242 4.31 -20.89 24.16
CA PHE A 242 5.27 -20.88 23.04
C PHE A 242 5.04 -22.05 22.06
N ILE A 243 4.94 -23.29 22.56
CA ILE A 243 4.75 -24.47 21.70
C ILE A 243 3.41 -24.47 20.96
N LYS A 244 2.37 -23.93 21.59
CA LYS A 244 1.03 -23.86 20.99
C LYS A 244 0.93 -22.74 19.95
N SER A 245 1.71 -21.68 20.06
CA SER A 245 1.65 -20.50 19.17
C SER A 245 1.77 -20.88 17.69
N PRO A 246 1.18 -20.12 16.75
CA PRO A 246 1.28 -20.39 15.33
C PRO A 246 2.71 -20.17 14.83
N PHE A 247 3.16 -20.98 13.86
CA PHE A 247 4.47 -20.77 13.23
C PHE A 247 4.33 -19.92 11.97
N LEU A 248 4.43 -18.60 12.15
CA LEU A 248 4.43 -17.62 11.07
C LEU A 248 5.89 -17.21 10.76
N ARG A 249 6.17 -16.89 9.50
CA ARG A 249 7.48 -16.47 9.00
C ARG A 249 7.76 -15.01 9.35
N SER A 250 9.03 -14.62 9.35
CA SER A 250 9.44 -13.23 9.62
C SER A 250 8.73 -12.21 8.72
N ALA A 251 8.54 -12.54 7.43
CA ALA A 251 7.90 -11.67 6.45
C ALA A 251 6.42 -11.35 6.77
N PHE A 252 5.73 -12.21 7.52
CA PHE A 252 4.38 -11.92 8.02
C PHE A 252 4.37 -10.70 8.94
N TYR A 253 5.31 -10.66 9.90
CA TYR A 253 5.42 -9.56 10.85
C TYR A 253 5.98 -8.28 10.19
N GLU A 254 6.98 -8.42 9.30
CA GLU A 254 7.56 -7.27 8.58
C GLU A 254 6.56 -6.58 7.65
N SER A 255 5.57 -7.30 7.13
CA SER A 255 4.49 -6.74 6.30
C SER A 255 3.36 -6.09 7.10
N GLY A 256 3.44 -6.13 8.43
CA GLY A 256 2.43 -5.57 9.34
C GLY A 256 1.15 -6.39 9.43
N MET A 257 1.17 -7.65 8.98
CA MET A 257 0.01 -8.54 9.08
C MET A 257 -0.20 -8.99 10.53
N GLN A 258 -1.47 -9.27 10.87
CA GLN A 258 -1.86 -9.78 12.18
C GLN A 258 -2.79 -10.97 12.06
N LEU A 259 -2.53 -12.03 12.82
CA LEU A 259 -3.41 -13.19 12.87
C LEU A 259 -4.57 -12.88 13.82
N LYS A 260 -5.81 -13.02 13.34
CA LYS A 260 -7.04 -12.81 14.14
C LYS A 260 -7.71 -14.11 14.57
N THR A 261 -7.39 -15.23 13.92
CA THR A 261 -7.80 -16.57 14.37
C THR A 261 -7.03 -16.96 15.63
N THR A 262 -7.57 -17.92 16.39
CA THR A 262 -6.91 -18.54 17.55
C THR A 262 -5.43 -18.75 17.30
N ALA A 263 -4.59 -18.26 18.22
CA ALA A 263 -3.14 -18.37 18.16
C ALA A 263 -2.67 -19.81 18.49
N SER A 264 -3.12 -20.77 17.67
CA SER A 264 -2.71 -22.16 17.73
C SER A 264 -2.10 -22.58 16.40
N SER A 265 -0.99 -23.30 16.46
CA SER A 265 -0.36 -23.94 15.29
C SER A 265 -1.15 -25.16 14.80
N ILE A 266 -1.91 -25.81 15.69
CA ILE A 266 -2.85 -26.88 15.35
C ILE A 266 -4.26 -26.33 15.45
N LEU A 267 -4.98 -26.35 14.34
CA LEU A 267 -6.37 -25.95 14.25
C LEU A 267 -7.22 -27.21 14.17
N LYS A 268 -8.17 -27.38 15.09
CA LYS A 268 -9.20 -28.41 14.96
C LYS A 268 -10.33 -27.84 14.10
N SER A 269 -10.82 -28.61 13.13
CA SER A 269 -12.02 -28.22 12.40
C SER A 269 -13.25 -28.33 13.31
N GLU A 270 -14.23 -27.46 13.07
CA GLU A 270 -15.55 -27.54 13.69
C GLU A 270 -16.54 -27.88 12.58
N GLY A 271 -17.17 -29.07 12.62
CA GLY A 271 -18.04 -29.56 11.55
C GLY A 271 -17.36 -29.56 10.17
N GLY A 272 -16.08 -29.94 10.12
CA GLY A 272 -15.26 -29.95 8.90
C GLY A 272 -14.82 -28.58 8.39
N LYS A 273 -15.13 -27.49 9.11
CA LYS A 273 -14.78 -26.12 8.71
C LYS A 273 -13.66 -25.57 9.59
N CYS A 274 -12.69 -24.93 8.96
CA CYS A 274 -11.62 -24.18 9.63
C CYS A 274 -11.47 -22.81 8.96
N THR A 275 -11.32 -21.73 9.74
CA THR A 275 -11.17 -20.38 9.18
C THR A 275 -9.97 -19.66 9.78
N ILE A 276 -9.04 -19.26 8.92
CA ILE A 276 -7.86 -18.47 9.24
C ILE A 276 -8.09 -17.03 8.78
N LYS A 277 -8.01 -16.09 9.72
CA LYS A 277 -8.21 -14.66 9.50
C LYS A 277 -6.90 -13.92 9.65
N ILE A 278 -6.48 -13.23 8.58
CA ILE A 278 -5.25 -12.43 8.54
C ILE A 278 -5.63 -10.98 8.24
N GLN A 279 -5.44 -10.09 9.20
CA GLN A 279 -5.61 -8.66 9.00
C GLN A 279 -4.37 -8.06 8.35
N CYS A 280 -4.56 -7.28 7.29
CA CYS A 280 -3.53 -6.49 6.63
C CYS A 280 -3.60 -5.03 7.06
N THR A 281 -2.51 -4.28 6.89
CA THR A 281 -2.54 -2.83 7.09
C THR A 281 -3.42 -2.16 6.01
N GLN A 282 -4.07 -1.04 6.35
CA GLN A 282 -4.90 -0.31 5.39
C GLN A 282 -4.14 0.09 4.11
N GLU A 283 -2.84 0.35 4.22
CA GLU A 283 -1.99 0.70 3.08
C GLU A 283 -1.74 -0.47 2.12
N ASN A 284 -1.59 -1.68 2.66
CA ASN A 284 -1.27 -2.88 1.89
C ASN A 284 -2.52 -3.68 1.50
N ASN A 285 -3.70 -3.32 2.03
CA ASN A 285 -4.92 -4.13 1.91
C ASN A 285 -5.26 -4.52 0.45
N ASN A 286 -5.32 -3.54 -0.46
CA ASN A 286 -5.63 -3.80 -1.88
C ASN A 286 -4.39 -4.19 -2.72
N LYS A 287 -3.19 -4.13 -2.11
CA LYS A 287 -1.92 -4.48 -2.77
C LYS A 287 -1.48 -5.90 -2.44
N THR A 288 -2.12 -6.55 -1.47
CA THR A 288 -1.76 -7.89 -1.01
C THR A 288 -2.65 -8.89 -1.69
N VAL A 289 -2.05 -9.88 -2.34
CA VAL A 289 -2.74 -11.08 -2.84
C VAL A 289 -2.28 -12.25 -1.98
N LEU A 290 -3.23 -12.98 -1.38
CA LEU A 290 -2.93 -14.22 -0.67
C LEU A 290 -3.07 -15.43 -1.58
N MET A 291 -2.09 -16.31 -1.52
CA MET A 291 -2.07 -17.60 -2.21
C MET A 291 -1.88 -18.71 -1.17
N TYR A 292 -2.14 -19.94 -1.56
CA TYR A 292 -1.99 -21.09 -0.68
C TYR A 292 -1.61 -22.36 -1.42
N ASP A 293 -1.02 -23.28 -0.66
CA ASP A 293 -0.92 -24.70 -0.97
C ASP A 293 -1.60 -25.48 0.16
N LEU A 294 -2.49 -26.41 -0.18
CA LEU A 294 -3.09 -27.36 0.75
C LEU A 294 -2.52 -28.76 0.51
N PHE A 295 -2.09 -29.41 1.59
CA PHE A 295 -1.55 -30.77 1.58
C PHE A 295 -2.36 -31.67 2.52
N SER A 296 -2.34 -32.98 2.27
CA SER A 296 -2.80 -34.02 3.21
C SER A 296 -1.68 -35.00 3.55
N LEU A 297 -1.73 -35.50 4.77
CA LEU A 297 -0.87 -36.59 5.26
C LEU A 297 -1.51 -37.97 5.02
N ASP A 298 -2.84 -38.05 5.09
CA ASP A 298 -3.57 -39.31 5.23
C ASP A 298 -4.27 -39.77 3.94
N LEU A 299 -4.40 -38.90 2.93
CA LEU A 299 -5.19 -39.16 1.73
C LEU A 299 -4.36 -39.25 0.45
N GLU A 300 -4.63 -40.28 -0.34
CA GLU A 300 -4.25 -40.37 -1.77
C GLU A 300 -5.36 -39.82 -2.69
N LEU A 301 -6.10 -38.80 -2.25
CA LEU A 301 -7.11 -38.19 -3.11
C LEU A 301 -6.43 -37.25 -4.10
N LYS A 302 -6.53 -37.58 -5.39
CA LYS A 302 -6.34 -36.61 -6.47
C LYS A 302 -7.65 -35.84 -6.61
N TRP A 303 -7.82 -34.78 -5.84
CA TRP A 303 -8.86 -33.80 -6.15
C TRP A 303 -8.55 -33.21 -7.53
N GLY A 304 -9.36 -33.58 -8.52
CA GLY A 304 -9.24 -33.02 -9.86
C GLY A 304 -9.68 -31.56 -9.87
N PRO A 305 -9.26 -30.76 -10.87
CA PRO A 305 -9.81 -29.42 -11.11
C PRO A 305 -11.36 -29.41 -11.19
N ASP A 306 -11.94 -30.53 -11.61
CA ASP A 306 -13.37 -30.72 -11.90
C ASP A 306 -14.23 -31.05 -10.65
N GLU A 307 -13.62 -31.46 -9.54
CA GLU A 307 -14.33 -31.76 -8.27
C GLU A 307 -14.44 -30.53 -7.35
N GLY A 308 -13.92 -29.40 -7.84
CA GLY A 308 -13.88 -28.10 -7.18
C GLY A 308 -12.99 -28.03 -5.95
N ARG A 309 -12.86 -26.83 -5.40
CA ARG A 309 -11.78 -26.45 -4.47
C ARG A 309 -12.30 -26.39 -3.03
N VAL A 310 -11.53 -26.95 -2.09
CA VAL A 310 -11.87 -27.03 -0.65
C VAL A 310 -11.41 -25.84 0.16
N VAL A 311 -10.50 -25.02 -0.39
CA VAL A 311 -10.05 -23.77 0.22
C VAL A 311 -10.73 -22.60 -0.46
N LEU A 312 -11.37 -21.77 0.35
CA LEU A 312 -11.91 -20.48 -0.03
C LEU A 312 -11.01 -19.38 0.52
N CYS A 313 -10.29 -18.68 -0.34
CA CYS A 313 -9.48 -17.53 0.03
C CYS A 313 -10.15 -16.25 -0.50
N GLY A 314 -10.68 -15.44 0.40
CA GLY A 314 -11.33 -14.19 0.02
C GLY A 314 -11.19 -13.11 1.08
N ARG A 315 -11.22 -11.86 0.64
CA ARG A 315 -11.14 -10.73 1.55
C ARG A 315 -12.50 -10.35 2.11
N ASN A 316 -12.55 -9.92 3.36
CA ASN A 316 -13.65 -9.15 3.91
C ASN A 316 -12.98 -7.95 4.59
N GLU A 317 -13.26 -6.74 4.14
CA GLU A 317 -12.68 -5.52 4.71
C GLU A 317 -11.13 -5.46 4.59
N ASP A 318 -10.43 -5.33 5.72
CA ASP A 318 -8.98 -5.38 5.86
C ASP A 318 -8.45 -6.76 6.24
N THR A 319 -9.33 -7.76 6.23
CA THR A 319 -9.05 -9.10 6.73
C THR A 319 -9.24 -10.13 5.63
N TRP A 320 -8.18 -10.85 5.33
CA TRP A 320 -8.24 -12.05 4.53
C TRP A 320 -8.87 -13.18 5.35
N ASN A 321 -9.89 -13.82 4.78
CA ASN A 321 -10.51 -15.01 5.32
C ASN A 321 -10.13 -16.20 4.44
N VAL A 322 -9.32 -17.08 4.99
CA VAL A 322 -8.96 -18.35 4.38
C VAL A 322 -9.75 -19.45 5.08
N GLN A 323 -10.82 -19.91 4.43
CA GLN A 323 -11.69 -20.94 4.96
C GLN A 323 -11.40 -22.26 4.26
N VAL A 324 -11.11 -23.29 5.04
CA VAL A 324 -10.89 -24.65 4.56
C VAL A 324 -12.09 -25.49 4.96
N LYS A 325 -12.73 -26.13 3.99
CA LYS A 325 -13.86 -27.06 4.18
C LYS A 325 -13.40 -28.46 3.82
N ILE A 326 -13.30 -29.31 4.83
CA ILE A 326 -12.67 -30.62 4.72
C ILE A 326 -13.76 -31.68 4.71
N PRO A 327 -14.07 -32.32 3.58
CA PRO A 327 -15.12 -33.34 3.49
C PRO A 327 -14.65 -34.75 3.88
N VAL A 328 -13.39 -34.94 4.26
CA VAL A 328 -12.85 -36.25 4.68
C VAL A 328 -11.99 -36.10 5.93
N GLU A 329 -12.18 -36.98 6.91
CA GLU A 329 -11.35 -37.03 8.12
C GLU A 329 -9.86 -37.15 7.79
N GLY A 330 -9.02 -36.50 8.59
CA GLY A 330 -7.58 -36.59 8.44
C GLY A 330 -6.83 -35.33 8.82
N THR A 331 -5.53 -35.36 8.53
CA THR A 331 -4.57 -34.31 8.85
C THR A 331 -4.13 -33.57 7.60
N TYR A 332 -4.30 -32.25 7.63
CA TYR A 332 -4.00 -31.36 6.52
C TYR A 332 -2.98 -30.31 6.93
N LYS A 333 -2.25 -29.79 5.94
CA LYS A 333 -1.33 -28.65 6.10
C LYS A 333 -1.71 -27.58 5.11
N LEU A 334 -2.04 -26.38 5.60
CA LEU A 334 -2.25 -25.20 4.78
C LEU A 334 -1.02 -24.29 4.87
N SER A 335 -0.33 -24.12 3.75
CA SER A 335 0.76 -23.16 3.60
C SER A 335 0.24 -21.90 2.93
N LEU A 336 0.44 -20.75 3.55
CA LEU A 336 -0.03 -19.45 3.02
C LEU A 336 1.12 -18.62 2.48
N PHE A 337 0.90 -17.90 1.38
CA PHE A 337 1.87 -16.98 0.76
C PHE A 337 1.21 -15.63 0.52
N ALA A 338 2.01 -14.57 0.50
CA ALA A 338 1.58 -13.23 0.13
C ALA A 338 2.43 -12.71 -1.04
N LEU A 339 1.77 -12.01 -1.94
CA LEU A 339 2.38 -11.11 -2.92
C LEU A 339 1.93 -9.69 -2.61
N ILE A 340 2.86 -8.81 -2.24
CA ILE A 340 2.57 -7.39 -2.01
C ILE A 340 3.05 -6.56 -3.20
N ASP A 341 2.15 -5.73 -3.72
CA ASP A 341 2.41 -4.74 -4.78
C ASP A 341 3.01 -5.35 -6.06
N ASP A 342 2.54 -6.55 -6.41
CA ASP A 342 3.00 -7.38 -7.55
C ASP A 342 4.51 -7.66 -7.58
N ARG A 343 5.22 -7.44 -6.47
CA ARG A 343 6.69 -7.45 -6.43
C ARG A 343 7.28 -8.27 -5.31
N TRP A 344 6.62 -8.29 -4.15
CA TRP A 344 7.18 -8.90 -2.95
C TRP A 344 6.43 -10.17 -2.60
N PHE A 345 6.91 -11.29 -3.15
CA PHE A 345 6.41 -12.63 -2.83
C PHE A 345 7.11 -13.18 -1.59
N PHE A 346 6.35 -13.71 -0.63
CA PHE A 346 6.91 -14.41 0.53
C PHE A 346 5.94 -15.43 1.13
N TRP A 347 6.52 -16.44 1.77
CA TRP A 347 5.78 -17.41 2.58
C TRP A 347 5.35 -16.76 3.90
N ILE A 348 4.06 -16.83 4.23
CA ILE A 348 3.48 -16.32 5.47
C ILE A 348 3.69 -17.30 6.62
N GLY A 349 3.35 -18.57 6.43
CA GLY A 349 3.39 -19.58 7.48
C GLY A 349 2.62 -20.83 7.11
N ASP A 350 2.64 -21.79 8.04
CA ASP A 350 2.00 -23.09 7.90
C ASP A 350 1.03 -23.36 9.05
N PHE A 351 -0.11 -23.96 8.73
CA PHE A 351 -1.13 -24.35 9.70
C PHE A 351 -1.43 -25.83 9.54
N LYS A 352 -1.39 -26.60 10.64
CA LYS A 352 -1.88 -27.98 10.68
C LYS A 352 -3.35 -27.94 11.02
N ILE A 353 -4.17 -28.57 10.19
CA ILE A 353 -5.60 -28.70 10.40
C ILE A 353 -5.88 -30.17 10.68
N VAL A 354 -6.51 -30.46 11.81
CA VAL A 354 -6.96 -31.80 12.19
C VAL A 354 -8.47 -31.84 12.03
N CYS A 355 -8.95 -32.70 11.15
CA CYS A 355 -10.37 -32.89 10.90
C CYS A 355 -10.83 -34.24 11.45
N GLU A 356 -11.60 -34.19 12.54
CA GLU A 356 -12.21 -35.36 13.19
C GLU A 356 -13.68 -35.54 12.78
N ASP A 357 -14.34 -34.48 12.32
CA ASP A 357 -15.73 -34.46 11.87
C ASP A 357 -15.80 -33.81 10.48
N PRO A 358 -16.07 -34.57 9.40
CA PRO A 358 -16.08 -34.04 8.03
C PRO A 358 -17.17 -33.01 7.73
N TYR A 359 -16.90 -32.17 6.73
CA TYR A 359 -17.86 -31.21 6.22
C TYR A 359 -18.90 -31.92 5.37
N HIS A 360 -20.10 -32.11 5.91
CA HIS A 360 -21.23 -32.70 5.20
C HIS A 360 -21.86 -31.70 4.20
N ASN A 361 -22.38 -32.20 3.08
CA ASN A 361 -23.01 -31.41 2.00
C ASN A 361 -22.08 -30.35 1.39
N PHE A 362 -20.83 -30.74 1.12
CA PHE A 362 -19.85 -29.87 0.46
C PHE A 362 -20.33 -29.47 -0.95
N VAL A 363 -20.52 -28.17 -1.15
CA VAL A 363 -20.69 -27.56 -2.47
C VAL A 363 -19.36 -26.88 -2.81
N PRO A 364 -18.66 -27.32 -3.86
CA PRO A 364 -17.40 -26.71 -4.24
C PRO A 364 -17.58 -25.25 -4.68
N ALA A 365 -16.56 -24.42 -4.47
CA ALA A 365 -16.57 -23.07 -5.00
C ALA A 365 -16.64 -23.11 -6.54
N PRO A 366 -17.47 -22.25 -7.18
CA PRO A 366 -17.74 -22.33 -8.63
C PRO A 366 -16.51 -22.10 -9.51
N PHE A 367 -15.57 -21.27 -9.09
CA PHE A 367 -14.19 -21.28 -9.58
C PHE A 367 -13.26 -20.70 -8.51
N VAL A 368 -11.96 -20.95 -8.63
CA VAL A 368 -10.97 -20.15 -7.91
C VAL A 368 -10.39 -19.16 -8.90
N PRO A 369 -10.49 -17.86 -8.64
CA PRO A 369 -9.82 -16.85 -9.44
C PRO A 369 -8.36 -17.23 -9.62
N ASP A 370 -7.82 -17.02 -10.82
CA ASP A 370 -6.37 -17.07 -11.05
C ASP A 370 -5.68 -15.96 -10.21
N ASP A 371 -4.65 -15.32 -10.74
CA ASP A 371 -3.89 -14.29 -10.03
C ASP A 371 -4.73 -13.06 -9.57
N VAL A 372 -6.00 -12.94 -10.01
CA VAL A 372 -6.91 -11.84 -9.68
C VAL A 372 -7.48 -11.94 -8.26
N GLY A 373 -7.71 -13.15 -7.73
CA GLY A 373 -8.34 -13.36 -6.42
C GLY A 373 -9.81 -12.91 -6.32
N TYR A 374 -10.37 -13.00 -5.11
CA TYR A 374 -11.70 -12.49 -4.76
C TYR A 374 -11.61 -11.11 -4.10
N GLY A 375 -12.34 -10.15 -4.68
CA GLY A 375 -12.46 -8.78 -4.22
C GLY A 375 -11.56 -7.80 -4.97
N PRO A 376 -11.64 -6.51 -4.63
CA PRO A 376 -10.86 -5.46 -5.28
C PRO A 376 -9.36 -5.63 -5.08
N SER A 377 -8.57 -5.30 -6.10
CA SER A 377 -7.11 -5.38 -6.10
C SER A 377 -6.48 -4.25 -6.94
N THR A 378 -5.15 -4.14 -6.92
CA THR A 378 -4.36 -3.27 -7.82
C THR A 378 -4.76 -3.47 -9.28
N LEU A 379 -5.12 -4.69 -9.67
CA LEU A 379 -5.53 -5.02 -11.03
C LEU A 379 -6.88 -4.38 -11.38
N SER A 380 -7.90 -4.48 -10.51
CA SER A 380 -9.18 -3.78 -10.70
C SER A 380 -9.04 -2.25 -10.73
N GLU A 381 -8.12 -1.70 -9.93
CA GLU A 381 -7.85 -0.27 -9.90
C GLU A 381 -7.16 0.20 -11.19
N ARG A 382 -6.16 -0.54 -11.69
CA ARG A 382 -5.51 -0.31 -12.99
C ARG A 382 -6.49 -0.48 -14.15
N ALA A 383 -7.46 -1.37 -14.01
CA ALA A 383 -8.55 -1.53 -14.97
C ALA A 383 -9.46 -0.29 -15.03
N GLY A 384 -9.45 0.58 -14.01
CA GLY A 384 -10.26 1.79 -13.93
C GLY A 384 -11.55 1.62 -13.12
N LEU A 385 -11.68 0.52 -12.38
CA LEU A 385 -12.76 0.26 -11.42
C LEU A 385 -12.32 0.73 -10.04
N LEU A 386 -12.89 1.83 -9.56
CA LEU A 386 -12.44 2.51 -8.34
C LEU A 386 -13.55 2.59 -7.30
N CYS A 387 -13.17 2.68 -6.03
CA CYS A 387 -14.09 2.85 -4.90
C CYS A 387 -15.31 1.90 -4.97
N PRO A 388 -15.06 0.57 -5.02
CA PRO A 388 -16.13 -0.41 -5.10
C PRO A 388 -17.08 -0.28 -3.92
N SER A 389 -18.38 -0.53 -4.14
CA SER A 389 -19.36 -0.48 -3.05
C SER A 389 -19.22 -1.64 -2.06
N HIS A 390 -18.54 -2.71 -2.47
CA HIS A 390 -18.16 -3.89 -1.70
C HIS A 390 -16.63 -4.02 -1.76
N GLU A 391 -15.96 -3.73 -0.65
CA GLU A 391 -14.50 -3.73 -0.53
C GLU A 391 -13.96 -5.14 -0.20
N GLY A 392 -14.80 -6.04 0.29
CA GLY A 392 -14.53 -7.47 0.39
C GLY A 392 -14.71 -8.21 -0.93
N GLY A 393 -14.12 -9.39 -1.03
CA GLY A 393 -14.36 -10.36 -2.10
C GLY A 393 -15.48 -11.35 -1.83
N ILE A 394 -15.94 -11.46 -0.58
CA ILE A 394 -17.04 -12.35 -0.17
C ILE A 394 -18.27 -11.50 0.14
N VAL A 395 -19.37 -11.78 -0.56
CA VAL A 395 -20.67 -11.12 -0.41
C VAL A 395 -21.68 -12.11 0.14
N PHE A 396 -22.17 -11.85 1.35
CA PHE A 396 -23.23 -12.64 1.95
C PHE A 396 -24.59 -12.20 1.41
N TYR A 397 -25.43 -13.15 0.99
CA TYR A 397 -26.72 -12.86 0.37
C TYR A 397 -27.86 -13.74 0.91
N LYS A 398 -29.09 -13.25 0.76
CA LYS A 398 -30.30 -14.06 0.92
C LYS A 398 -30.92 -14.33 -0.45
N PRO A 399 -31.47 -15.53 -0.71
CA PRO A 399 -32.10 -15.83 -1.98
C PRO A 399 -33.18 -14.80 -2.33
N LYS A 400 -33.22 -14.40 -3.61
CA LYS A 400 -34.11 -13.38 -4.20
C LYS A 400 -33.85 -11.94 -3.74
N GLU A 401 -32.85 -11.69 -2.89
CA GLU A 401 -32.39 -10.34 -2.57
C GLU A 401 -31.48 -9.80 -3.69
N THR A 402 -31.70 -8.55 -4.09
CA THR A 402 -30.87 -7.88 -5.09
C THR A 402 -29.71 -7.15 -4.41
N HIS A 403 -28.48 -7.55 -4.74
CA HIS A 403 -27.26 -6.87 -4.32
C HIS A 403 -26.72 -6.02 -5.49
N VAL A 404 -26.40 -4.74 -5.23
CA VAL A 404 -25.87 -3.84 -6.27
C VAL A 404 -24.43 -3.47 -5.93
N ILE A 405 -23.49 -3.97 -6.73
CA ILE A 405 -22.07 -3.63 -6.64
C ILE A 405 -21.79 -2.40 -7.52
N LYS A 406 -21.34 -1.30 -6.92
CA LYS A 406 -21.08 -0.04 -7.63
C LYS A 406 -19.59 0.24 -7.75
N PHE A 407 -19.17 0.88 -8.83
CA PHE A 407 -17.81 1.36 -9.03
C PHE A 407 -17.83 2.78 -9.56
N LEU A 408 -16.91 3.61 -9.10
CA LEU A 408 -16.51 4.82 -9.82
C LEU A 408 -15.63 4.43 -11.01
N VAL A 409 -15.81 5.10 -12.13
CA VAL A 409 -15.08 4.81 -13.36
C VAL A 409 -14.48 6.08 -13.95
N VAL A 410 -13.23 5.97 -14.40
CA VAL A 410 -12.40 7.10 -14.87
C VAL A 410 -12.48 7.34 -16.37
N GLU A 411 -12.84 6.33 -17.15
CA GLU A 411 -12.79 6.33 -18.62
C GLU A 411 -14.06 5.69 -19.21
N LYS A 412 -14.25 5.81 -20.54
CA LYS A 412 -15.26 5.01 -21.26
C LYS A 412 -14.82 3.55 -21.29
N ILE A 413 -15.06 2.82 -20.19
CA ILE A 413 -14.73 1.41 -20.06
C ILE A 413 -15.83 0.53 -20.68
N VAL A 414 -15.41 -0.53 -21.37
CA VAL A 414 -16.28 -1.63 -21.79
C VAL A 414 -16.11 -2.76 -20.80
N LEU A 415 -17.23 -3.19 -20.20
CA LEU A 415 -17.24 -4.24 -19.19
C LEU A 415 -18.17 -5.37 -19.64
N ARG A 416 -17.79 -6.59 -19.32
CA ARG A 416 -18.62 -7.78 -19.35
C ARG A 416 -18.63 -8.42 -17.97
N TYR A 417 -19.58 -9.29 -17.72
CA TYR A 417 -19.65 -10.07 -16.50
C TYR A 417 -20.05 -11.50 -16.84
N ALA A 418 -19.66 -12.43 -15.97
CA ALA A 418 -20.08 -13.83 -16.01
C ALA A 418 -20.44 -14.26 -14.59
N LEU A 419 -21.63 -14.82 -14.42
CA LEU A 419 -22.04 -15.45 -13.16
C LEU A 419 -21.85 -16.96 -13.32
N GLU A 420 -21.05 -17.54 -12.44
CA GLU A 420 -20.64 -18.94 -12.48
C GLU A 420 -21.17 -19.69 -11.26
N HIS A 421 -21.60 -20.93 -11.50
CA HIS A 421 -22.08 -21.88 -10.51
C HIS A 421 -21.57 -23.28 -10.87
N SER A 422 -21.37 -24.16 -9.89
CA SER A 422 -20.89 -25.54 -10.12
C SER A 422 -21.84 -26.36 -10.99
N GLU A 423 -23.15 -26.16 -10.84
CA GLU A 423 -24.18 -26.97 -11.51
C GLU A 423 -24.92 -26.26 -12.65
N TYR A 424 -24.91 -24.92 -12.69
CA TYR A 424 -25.69 -24.13 -13.66
C TYR A 424 -24.78 -23.44 -14.66
N SER A 425 -25.16 -23.47 -15.94
CA SER A 425 -24.38 -22.80 -16.99
C SER A 425 -24.45 -21.27 -16.87
N THR A 426 -23.37 -20.59 -17.25
CA THR A 426 -23.31 -19.11 -17.25
C THR A 426 -24.45 -18.48 -18.06
N ALA A 427 -24.89 -19.14 -19.14
CA ALA A 427 -25.97 -18.66 -19.99
C ALA A 427 -27.33 -18.68 -19.28
N SER A 428 -27.63 -19.73 -18.50
CA SER A 428 -28.87 -19.77 -17.72
C SER A 428 -28.86 -18.73 -16.61
N LEU A 429 -27.68 -18.39 -16.08
CA LEU A 429 -27.52 -17.42 -14.99
C LEU A 429 -27.49 -15.95 -15.44
N ALA A 430 -27.38 -15.66 -16.74
CA ALA A 430 -27.18 -14.30 -17.25
C ALA A 430 -28.29 -13.31 -16.85
N HIS A 431 -29.54 -13.78 -16.74
CA HIS A 431 -30.70 -12.95 -16.37
C HIS A 431 -30.73 -12.54 -14.89
N HIS A 432 -29.88 -13.16 -14.05
CA HIS A 432 -29.72 -12.81 -12.64
C HIS A 432 -28.76 -11.64 -12.41
N CYS A 433 -28.08 -11.18 -13.46
CA CYS A 433 -27.15 -10.05 -13.39
C CYS A 433 -27.52 -8.95 -14.37
N ARG A 434 -27.38 -7.69 -13.94
CA ARG A 434 -27.62 -6.51 -14.78
C ARG A 434 -26.56 -5.46 -14.53
N LEU A 435 -25.89 -5.03 -15.61
CA LEU A 435 -24.95 -3.92 -15.59
C LEU A 435 -25.63 -2.65 -16.08
N THR A 436 -25.56 -1.57 -15.29
CA THR A 436 -26.06 -0.24 -15.65
C THR A 436 -24.91 0.76 -15.58
N LYS A 437 -24.75 1.57 -16.63
CA LYS A 437 -23.69 2.58 -16.70
C LYS A 437 -24.29 3.98 -16.50
N HIS A 438 -23.65 4.75 -15.63
CA HIS A 438 -23.96 6.15 -15.38
C HIS A 438 -22.73 7.02 -15.71
N LYS A 439 -22.87 8.35 -15.65
CA LYS A 439 -21.75 9.26 -15.92
C LYS A 439 -20.70 9.15 -14.81
N GLY A 440 -19.62 8.40 -15.09
CA GLY A 440 -18.51 8.18 -14.15
C GLY A 440 -18.75 7.12 -13.09
N GLU A 441 -19.85 6.34 -13.20
CA GLU A 441 -20.20 5.27 -12.27
C GLU A 441 -20.80 4.07 -13.01
N VAL A 442 -20.66 2.87 -12.45
CA VAL A 442 -21.23 1.64 -12.99
C VAL A 442 -21.82 0.81 -11.85
N ASP A 443 -23.03 0.32 -12.05
CA ASP A 443 -23.80 -0.49 -11.11
C ASP A 443 -23.97 -1.91 -11.67
N LEU A 444 -23.64 -2.93 -10.89
CA LEU A 444 -23.79 -4.35 -11.21
C LEU A 444 -24.76 -4.99 -10.21
N ALA A 445 -26.03 -5.11 -10.61
CA ALA A 445 -27.07 -5.74 -9.82
C ALA A 445 -27.03 -7.27 -9.99
N VAL A 446 -27.07 -8.02 -8.89
CA VAL A 446 -27.05 -9.49 -8.84
C VAL A 446 -28.22 -9.94 -7.97
N THR A 447 -29.06 -10.84 -8.49
CA THR A 447 -30.22 -11.40 -7.76
C THR A 447 -30.21 -12.92 -7.88
N LEU A 448 -29.78 -13.60 -6.84
CA LEU A 448 -29.54 -15.04 -6.88
C LEU A 448 -30.78 -15.84 -6.41
N PRO A 449 -31.22 -16.87 -7.16
CA PRO A 449 -32.53 -17.50 -6.95
C PRO A 449 -32.55 -18.52 -5.80
N LEU A 450 -31.42 -19.19 -5.56
CA LEU A 450 -31.30 -20.32 -4.64
C LEU A 450 -30.17 -20.08 -3.62
N PRO A 451 -30.21 -20.74 -2.45
CA PRO A 451 -29.06 -20.83 -1.56
C PRO A 451 -27.90 -21.55 -2.26
N GLY A 452 -26.66 -21.18 -1.95
CA GLY A 452 -25.48 -21.77 -2.55
C GLY A 452 -24.29 -20.81 -2.62
N GLN A 453 -23.34 -21.16 -3.48
CA GLN A 453 -22.17 -20.35 -3.79
C GLN A 453 -22.13 -19.99 -5.26
N PHE A 454 -22.05 -18.70 -5.55
CA PHE A 454 -21.99 -18.17 -6.91
C PHE A 454 -20.75 -17.28 -7.03
N ALA A 455 -20.06 -17.30 -8.16
CA ALA A 455 -18.96 -16.38 -8.38
C ALA A 455 -19.27 -15.46 -9.55
N LEU A 456 -19.16 -14.16 -9.29
CA LEU A 456 -19.31 -13.11 -10.27
C LEU A 456 -17.92 -12.69 -10.76
N ARG A 457 -17.64 -12.95 -12.03
CA ARG A 457 -16.45 -12.46 -12.73
C ARG A 457 -16.79 -11.18 -13.47
N VAL A 458 -15.96 -10.15 -13.33
CA VAL A 458 -16.09 -8.90 -14.10
C VAL A 458 -14.87 -8.76 -14.99
N LEU A 459 -15.11 -8.57 -16.29
CA LEU A 459 -14.07 -8.49 -17.30
C LEU A 459 -14.03 -7.12 -17.96
N LYS A 460 -12.82 -6.61 -18.22
CA LYS A 460 -12.59 -5.37 -18.97
C LYS A 460 -12.21 -5.68 -20.41
N GLY A 461 -12.88 -4.99 -21.34
CA GLY A 461 -12.51 -5.01 -22.75
C GLY A 461 -11.25 -4.18 -23.02
N ASN A 462 -10.31 -4.75 -23.77
CA ASN A 462 -9.15 -4.03 -24.30
C ASN A 462 -9.47 -3.38 -25.67
N ALA A 463 -8.51 -2.64 -26.25
CA ALA A 463 -8.69 -1.98 -27.55
C ALA A 463 -8.80 -2.97 -28.74
N HIS A 464 -8.38 -4.22 -28.55
CA HIS A 464 -8.40 -5.29 -29.55
C HIS A 464 -9.68 -6.12 -29.53
N GLY A 465 -10.57 -5.88 -28.56
CA GLY A 465 -11.83 -6.60 -28.40
C GLY A 465 -11.76 -7.82 -27.47
N ASP A 466 -10.58 -8.13 -26.90
CA ASP A 466 -10.43 -9.18 -25.91
C ASP A 466 -10.87 -8.69 -24.53
N PHE A 467 -11.22 -9.65 -23.66
CA PHE A 467 -11.67 -9.37 -22.30
C PHE A 467 -10.75 -10.04 -21.29
N GLU A 468 -10.22 -9.23 -20.38
CA GLU A 468 -9.38 -9.67 -19.27
C GLU A 468 -10.20 -9.68 -17.98
N ASN A 469 -10.03 -10.72 -17.15
CA ASN A 469 -10.65 -10.76 -15.83
C ASN A 469 -10.01 -9.72 -14.91
N VAL A 470 -10.82 -8.81 -14.34
CA VAL A 470 -10.29 -7.72 -13.53
C VAL A 470 -10.69 -7.74 -12.06
N ILE A 471 -11.81 -8.40 -11.72
CA ILE A 471 -12.26 -8.55 -10.34
C ILE A 471 -13.28 -9.69 -10.24
N ASN A 472 -13.24 -10.45 -9.15
CA ASN A 472 -14.20 -11.50 -8.85
C ASN A 472 -14.88 -11.25 -7.50
N TYR A 473 -16.15 -11.61 -7.36
CA TYR A 473 -16.87 -11.64 -6.09
C TYR A 473 -17.47 -13.02 -5.87
N LEU A 474 -17.29 -13.57 -4.69
CA LEU A 474 -17.97 -14.78 -4.25
C LEU A 474 -19.22 -14.40 -3.47
N PHE A 475 -20.37 -14.84 -3.95
CA PHE A 475 -21.62 -14.78 -3.23
C PHE A 475 -21.84 -16.08 -2.45
N THR A 476 -22.16 -15.98 -1.18
CA THR A 476 -22.48 -17.14 -0.33
C THR A 476 -23.74 -16.89 0.49
N SER A 477 -24.61 -17.89 0.56
CA SER A 477 -25.81 -17.86 1.42
C SER A 477 -25.54 -18.36 2.84
N GLU A 478 -24.31 -18.76 3.15
CA GLU A 478 -23.92 -19.14 4.51
C GLU A 478 -23.97 -17.93 5.45
N ASP A 479 -24.23 -18.17 6.73
CA ASP A 479 -24.19 -17.13 7.75
C ASP A 479 -22.76 -16.54 7.87
N ASP A 480 -22.64 -15.22 7.94
CA ASP A 480 -21.36 -14.51 8.11
C ASP A 480 -20.83 -14.61 9.54
N GLY A 481 -21.62 -15.17 10.46
CA GLY A 481 -21.28 -15.34 11.87
C GLY A 481 -21.22 -14.02 12.62
N ARG A 482 -21.71 -12.90 12.05
CA ARG A 482 -21.76 -11.62 12.76
C ARG A 482 -22.81 -11.66 13.85
N SER A 483 -22.44 -11.17 15.03
CA SER A 483 -23.37 -11.02 16.15
C SER A 483 -24.54 -10.11 15.75
N ARG A 484 -25.76 -10.46 16.14
CA ARG A 484 -26.97 -9.67 15.83
C ARG A 484 -26.80 -8.22 16.26
N GLU A 485 -26.84 -7.32 15.30
CA GLU A 485 -26.70 -5.88 15.53
C GLU A 485 -27.93 -5.29 16.20
N ASN A 486 -27.69 -4.36 17.12
CA ASN A 486 -28.77 -3.57 17.70
C ASN A 486 -29.29 -2.51 16.69
N VAL A 487 -30.42 -1.86 17.03
CA VAL A 487 -31.08 -0.88 16.14
C VAL A 487 -30.17 0.32 15.84
N PHE A 488 -29.39 0.78 16.81
CA PHE A 488 -28.49 1.93 16.66
C PHE A 488 -27.32 1.63 15.73
N GLN A 489 -26.74 0.44 15.85
CA GLN A 489 -25.68 -0.07 14.98
C GLN A 489 -26.16 -0.17 13.52
N ARG A 490 -27.32 -0.79 13.29
CA ARG A 490 -27.94 -0.85 11.96
C ARG A 490 -28.19 0.53 11.36
N LYS A 491 -28.70 1.47 12.17
CA LYS A 491 -28.93 2.85 11.72
C LYS A 491 -27.61 3.58 11.41
N ALA A 492 -26.55 3.34 12.17
CA ALA A 492 -25.24 3.92 11.89
C ALA A 492 -24.67 3.41 10.56
N ARG A 493 -24.73 2.10 10.27
CA ARG A 493 -24.34 1.53 8.97
C ARG A 493 -25.17 2.11 7.83
N TRP A 494 -26.49 2.13 7.96
CA TRP A 494 -27.38 2.67 6.93
C TRP A 494 -27.05 4.14 6.61
N ASN A 495 -26.90 5.00 7.63
CA ASN A 495 -26.53 6.40 7.42
C ASN A 495 -25.16 6.54 6.73
N LEU A 496 -24.19 5.70 7.09
CA LEU A 496 -22.87 5.69 6.47
C LEU A 496 -22.94 5.27 5.00
N ARG A 497 -23.80 4.29 4.69
CA ARG A 497 -24.07 3.85 3.33
C ARG A 497 -24.63 4.98 2.47
N GLU A 498 -25.68 5.62 2.94
CA GLU A 498 -26.28 6.77 2.25
C GLU A 498 -25.29 7.93 2.08
N ALA A 499 -24.56 8.28 3.14
CA ALA A 499 -23.58 9.37 3.08
C ALA A 499 -22.43 9.06 2.11
N SER A 500 -22.02 7.80 2.01
CA SER A 500 -20.95 7.36 1.11
C SER A 500 -21.35 7.34 -0.36
N ALA A 501 -22.65 7.18 -0.66
CA ALA A 501 -23.18 7.34 -2.02
C ALA A 501 -23.23 8.83 -2.45
N GLY A 502 -23.36 9.74 -1.48
CA GLY A 502 -23.39 11.18 -1.72
C GLY A 502 -22.05 11.81 -2.09
N ARG A 503 -22.09 13.14 -2.27
CA ARG A 503 -20.91 13.99 -2.53
C ARG A 503 -20.57 14.94 -1.37
N ASN A 504 -21.34 14.89 -0.28
CA ASN A 504 -21.19 15.79 0.85
C ASN A 504 -20.13 15.27 1.84
N VAL A 505 -18.96 15.92 1.84
CA VAL A 505 -17.82 15.59 2.71
C VAL A 505 -18.19 15.65 4.20
N ILE A 506 -18.95 16.67 4.61
CA ILE A 506 -19.29 16.89 6.03
C ILE A 506 -20.26 15.81 6.53
N ALA A 507 -21.26 15.46 5.70
CA ALA A 507 -22.21 14.41 6.04
C ALA A 507 -21.51 13.04 6.17
N LEU A 508 -20.56 12.75 5.30
CA LEU A 508 -19.77 11.52 5.33
C LEU A 508 -18.82 11.45 6.53
N GLU A 509 -18.15 12.55 6.88
CA GLU A 509 -17.35 12.65 8.11
C GLU A 509 -18.20 12.40 9.36
N GLY A 510 -19.39 13.03 9.43
CA GLY A 510 -20.33 12.83 10.52
C GLY A 510 -20.82 11.39 10.63
N ALA A 511 -21.09 10.73 9.50
CA ALA A 511 -21.51 9.34 9.48
C ALA A 511 -20.40 8.38 9.92
N LEU A 512 -19.15 8.60 9.48
CA LEU A 512 -17.99 7.81 9.92
C LEU A 512 -17.72 7.99 11.41
N ALA A 513 -17.73 9.23 11.92
CA ALA A 513 -17.56 9.49 13.34
C ALA A 513 -18.64 8.80 14.18
N LYS A 514 -19.89 8.79 13.70
CA LYS A 514 -20.99 8.09 14.37
C LYS A 514 -20.81 6.57 14.34
N PHE A 515 -20.34 6.01 13.22
CA PHE A 515 -20.01 4.59 13.11
C PHE A 515 -18.94 4.18 14.16
N THR A 516 -17.86 4.95 14.29
CA THR A 516 -16.83 4.67 15.30
C THR A 516 -17.37 4.83 16.73
N SER A 517 -18.25 5.81 16.97
CA SER A 517 -18.83 6.06 18.30
C SER A 517 -19.68 4.89 18.83
N VAL A 518 -20.32 4.12 17.95
CA VAL A 518 -21.12 2.94 18.33
C VAL A 518 -20.27 1.68 18.50
N LYS A 519 -18.94 1.81 18.47
CA LYS A 519 -17.95 0.73 18.63
C LYS A 519 -18.22 -0.46 17.71
N LEU A 520 -18.66 -0.17 16.48
CA LEU A 520 -18.71 -1.17 15.43
C LEU A 520 -17.29 -1.46 14.95
N GLU A 521 -16.96 -2.73 14.79
CA GLU A 521 -15.77 -3.13 14.05
C GLU A 521 -15.85 -2.55 12.62
N PRO A 522 -14.76 -1.98 12.09
CA PRO A 522 -14.72 -1.45 10.73
C PRO A 522 -15.23 -2.47 9.74
N ASP A 523 -16.25 -2.11 8.96
CA ASP A 523 -16.81 -2.97 7.92
C ASP A 523 -16.58 -2.46 6.49
N ASP A 524 -17.10 -3.18 5.51
CA ASP A 524 -17.04 -2.79 4.09
C ASP A 524 -17.62 -1.38 3.88
N ASP A 525 -18.70 -1.03 4.60
CA ASP A 525 -19.30 0.31 4.57
C ASP A 525 -18.35 1.38 5.16
N HIS A 526 -17.64 1.06 6.25
CA HIS A 526 -16.62 1.91 6.87
C HIS A 526 -15.40 2.11 5.98
N LEU A 527 -14.85 1.05 5.40
CA LEU A 527 -13.73 1.15 4.45
C LEU A 527 -14.15 1.97 3.23
N ARG A 528 -15.32 1.68 2.65
CA ARG A 528 -15.87 2.46 1.53
C ARG A 528 -16.03 3.92 1.88
N GLY A 529 -16.67 4.22 3.02
CA GLY A 529 -16.88 5.58 3.50
C GLY A 529 -15.56 6.33 3.69
N SER A 530 -14.56 5.68 4.29
CA SER A 530 -13.23 6.26 4.54
C SER A 530 -12.47 6.55 3.24
N ARG A 531 -12.48 5.61 2.28
CA ARG A 531 -11.86 5.81 0.96
C ARG A 531 -12.57 6.88 0.15
N ARG A 532 -13.90 6.87 0.14
CA ARG A 532 -14.71 7.90 -0.54
C ARG A 532 -14.45 9.27 0.06
N LEU A 533 -14.37 9.38 1.39
CA LEU A 533 -14.04 10.63 2.06
C LEU A 533 -12.67 11.14 1.62
N ARG A 534 -11.65 10.27 1.60
CA ARG A 534 -10.29 10.62 1.14
C ARG A 534 -10.29 11.09 -0.31
N TYR A 535 -10.98 10.40 -1.20
CA TYR A 535 -11.13 10.81 -2.61
C TYR A 535 -11.77 12.20 -2.73
N LEU A 536 -12.90 12.43 -2.04
CA LEU A 536 -13.60 13.72 -2.07
C LEU A 536 -12.76 14.85 -1.47
N LYS A 537 -11.99 14.59 -0.41
CA LYS A 537 -11.05 15.55 0.17
C LYS A 537 -9.95 15.94 -0.80
N LEU A 538 -9.32 14.98 -1.47
CA LEU A 538 -8.29 15.24 -2.48
C LEU A 538 -8.86 16.04 -3.66
N LYS A 539 -10.03 15.63 -4.16
CA LYS A 539 -10.73 16.35 -5.24
C LYS A 539 -11.07 17.80 -4.83
N LYS A 540 -11.56 17.98 -3.60
CA LYS A 540 -11.86 19.31 -3.03
C LYS A 540 -10.58 20.13 -2.84
N GLY A 541 -9.50 19.54 -2.33
CA GLY A 541 -8.21 20.21 -2.15
C GLY A 541 -7.64 20.74 -3.46
N LEU A 542 -7.66 19.94 -4.52
CA LEU A 542 -7.27 20.38 -5.87
C LEU A 542 -8.15 21.54 -6.37
N ARG A 543 -9.46 21.47 -6.15
CA ARG A 543 -10.39 22.56 -6.53
C ARG A 543 -10.13 23.83 -5.73
N ASP A 544 -10.05 23.74 -4.42
CA ASP A 544 -9.85 24.86 -3.51
C ASP A 544 -8.48 25.51 -3.74
N GLY A 545 -7.42 24.71 -3.96
CA GLY A 545 -6.09 25.18 -4.35
C GLY A 545 -6.11 25.97 -5.66
N ARG A 546 -6.85 25.46 -6.67
CA ARG A 546 -7.03 26.16 -7.95
C ARG A 546 -7.79 27.48 -7.81
N ILE A 547 -8.81 27.52 -6.95
CA ILE A 547 -9.59 28.74 -6.66
C ILE A 547 -8.73 29.77 -5.93
N ARG A 548 -7.95 29.33 -4.93
CA ARG A 548 -7.08 30.21 -4.14
C ARG A 548 -5.87 30.74 -4.93
N ARG A 549 -5.44 30.04 -5.98
CA ARG A 549 -4.29 30.41 -6.84
C ARG A 549 -3.00 30.65 -6.04
N HIS A 550 -2.82 29.93 -4.94
CA HIS A 550 -1.62 30.02 -4.10
C HIS A 550 -0.69 28.85 -4.40
N GLU A 551 0.57 29.13 -4.73
CA GLU A 551 1.54 28.12 -5.16
C GLU A 551 1.71 26.99 -4.14
N ASP A 552 2.13 27.29 -2.91
CA ASP A 552 2.39 26.24 -1.92
C ASP A 552 1.19 25.35 -1.62
N THR A 553 -0.02 25.95 -1.54
CA THR A 553 -1.25 25.22 -1.23
C THR A 553 -1.64 24.32 -2.41
N LEU A 554 -1.47 24.80 -3.64
CA LEU A 554 -1.77 24.05 -4.85
C LEU A 554 -0.73 22.95 -5.10
N ALA A 555 0.56 23.23 -4.89
CA ALA A 555 1.65 22.26 -4.97
C ALA A 555 1.42 21.10 -4.00
N LYS A 556 1.15 21.40 -2.71
CA LYS A 556 0.80 20.38 -1.70
C LYS A 556 -0.40 19.53 -2.11
N ALA A 557 -1.48 20.17 -2.61
CA ALA A 557 -2.67 19.45 -3.06
C ALA A 557 -2.39 18.55 -4.28
N VAL A 558 -1.51 18.98 -5.20
CA VAL A 558 -1.05 18.18 -6.34
C VAL A 558 -0.24 16.98 -5.86
N ASP A 559 0.76 17.21 -5.00
CA ASP A 559 1.63 16.16 -4.47
C ASP A 559 0.83 15.11 -3.69
N GLU A 560 -0.08 15.55 -2.81
CA GLU A 560 -0.97 14.65 -2.07
C GLU A 560 -1.84 13.80 -3.01
N ALA A 561 -2.36 14.40 -4.09
CA ALA A 561 -3.17 13.69 -5.08
C ALA A 561 -2.33 12.72 -5.93
N GLU A 562 -1.10 13.08 -6.30
CA GLU A 562 -0.18 12.23 -7.08
C GLU A 562 0.34 11.04 -6.28
N MET A 563 0.63 11.23 -4.99
CA MET A 563 1.05 10.16 -4.09
C MET A 563 -0.14 9.29 -3.64
N SER A 564 -1.37 9.70 -3.93
CA SER A 564 -2.56 8.92 -3.56
C SER A 564 -2.82 7.75 -4.50
N THR A 565 -3.51 6.73 -3.99
CA THR A 565 -4.10 5.64 -4.80
C THR A 565 -5.10 6.14 -5.84
N PHE A 566 -5.57 7.39 -5.74
CA PHE A 566 -6.56 7.98 -6.63
C PHE A 566 -5.94 8.82 -7.75
N ARG A 567 -4.61 8.81 -7.93
CA ARG A 567 -3.91 9.57 -8.98
C ARG A 567 -4.54 9.39 -10.36
N VAL A 568 -4.85 8.13 -10.75
CA VAL A 568 -5.47 7.82 -12.04
C VAL A 568 -6.85 8.47 -12.15
N ALA A 569 -7.64 8.40 -11.07
CA ALA A 569 -8.98 8.98 -10.99
C ALA A 569 -9.01 10.50 -11.03
N LEU A 570 -7.97 11.12 -10.45
CA LEU A 570 -7.86 12.56 -10.34
C LEU A 570 -6.99 13.15 -11.45
N ARG A 571 -6.51 12.36 -12.42
CA ARG A 571 -5.57 12.79 -13.46
C ARG A 571 -5.97 14.10 -14.12
N HIS A 572 -7.20 14.22 -14.60
CA HIS A 572 -7.70 15.47 -15.20
C HIS A 572 -7.64 16.68 -14.26
N ASN A 573 -7.95 16.47 -12.98
CA ASN A 573 -7.87 17.54 -11.98
C ASN A 573 -6.42 17.89 -11.64
N ILE A 574 -5.54 16.88 -11.58
CA ILE A 574 -4.10 17.04 -11.36
C ILE A 574 -3.47 17.79 -12.54
N ASP A 575 -3.77 17.40 -13.78
CA ASP A 575 -3.23 18.05 -14.99
C ASP A 575 -3.64 19.52 -15.05
N LYS A 576 -4.93 19.81 -14.77
CA LYS A 576 -5.42 21.21 -14.65
C LYS A 576 -4.74 21.98 -13.52
N ALA A 577 -4.48 21.34 -12.38
CA ALA A 577 -3.81 21.96 -11.25
C ALA A 577 -2.33 22.23 -11.54
N LYS A 578 -1.62 21.29 -12.17
CA LYS A 578 -0.22 21.42 -12.60
C LYS A 578 -0.03 22.52 -13.64
N ALA A 579 -0.93 22.60 -14.64
CA ALA A 579 -0.89 23.67 -15.64
C ALA A 579 -1.03 25.06 -14.98
N LEU A 580 -1.92 25.18 -13.99
CA LEU A 580 -2.04 26.41 -13.22
C LEU A 580 -0.81 26.67 -12.35
N LEU A 581 -0.24 25.65 -11.70
CA LEU A 581 0.95 25.78 -10.87
C LEU A 581 2.14 26.32 -11.67
N ALA A 582 2.41 25.75 -12.84
CA ALA A 582 3.44 26.26 -13.77
C ALA A 582 3.18 27.73 -14.14
N THR A 583 1.92 28.07 -14.42
CA THR A 583 1.55 29.46 -14.73
C THR A 583 1.82 30.42 -13.57
N LEU A 584 1.59 30.00 -12.32
CA LEU A 584 1.85 30.83 -11.14
C LEU A 584 3.35 31.06 -10.93
N GLN A 585 4.16 30.02 -11.10
CA GLN A 585 5.62 30.07 -11.03
C GLN A 585 6.19 31.02 -12.09
N ASP A 586 5.70 30.93 -13.33
CA ASP A 586 6.15 31.82 -14.42
C ASP A 586 5.77 33.29 -14.16
N ILE A 587 4.59 33.54 -13.56
CA ILE A 587 4.17 34.89 -13.15
C ILE A 587 5.10 35.44 -12.05
N GLU A 588 5.46 34.63 -11.06
CA GLU A 588 6.38 35.06 -9.99
C GLU A 588 7.76 35.44 -10.55
N ILE A 589 8.31 34.61 -11.45
CA ILE A 589 9.58 34.90 -12.13
C ILE A 589 9.49 36.24 -12.89
N THR A 590 8.39 36.47 -13.59
CA THR A 590 8.15 37.70 -14.37
C THR A 590 8.15 38.96 -13.47
N CYS A 591 7.62 38.85 -12.25
CA CYS A 591 7.54 39.97 -11.31
C CYS A 591 8.92 40.51 -10.89
N HIS A 592 9.98 39.68 -10.88
CA HIS A 592 11.33 40.12 -10.47
C HIS A 592 11.84 41.33 -11.25
N SER A 593 11.54 41.41 -12.56
CA SER A 593 11.97 42.51 -13.42
C SER A 593 11.44 43.89 -12.94
N VAL A 594 10.23 43.92 -12.40
CA VAL A 594 9.57 45.12 -11.87
C VAL A 594 9.95 45.35 -10.40
N LEU A 595 10.07 44.28 -9.61
CA LEU A 595 10.39 44.37 -8.19
C LEU A 595 11.81 44.88 -7.94
N ASN A 596 12.75 44.55 -8.83
CA ASN A 596 14.15 45.00 -8.78
C ASN A 596 14.38 46.44 -9.25
N LEU A 597 13.36 47.14 -9.79
CA LEU A 597 13.48 48.54 -10.18
C LEU A 597 13.78 49.43 -8.96
N GLU A 598 14.67 50.40 -9.08
CA GLU A 598 14.89 51.36 -8.00
C GLU A 598 13.67 52.30 -7.84
N GLN A 599 13.33 52.68 -6.60
CA GLN A 599 12.14 53.52 -6.33
C GLN A 599 12.21 54.89 -7.03
N LYS A 600 13.43 55.41 -7.24
CA LYS A 600 13.68 56.65 -8.00
C LYS A 600 13.24 56.53 -9.47
N THR A 601 13.41 55.36 -10.09
CA THR A 601 13.02 55.10 -11.48
C THR A 601 11.49 55.00 -11.65
N ILE A 602 10.80 54.49 -10.63
CA ILE A 602 9.31 54.50 -10.61
C ILE A 602 8.79 55.93 -10.38
N SER A 603 9.48 56.71 -9.55
CA SER A 603 9.14 58.10 -9.26
C SER A 603 9.31 59.02 -10.48
N GLU A 604 10.22 58.68 -11.40
CA GLU A 604 10.38 59.35 -12.69
C GLU A 604 9.07 59.33 -13.50
N ILE A 605 8.44 58.16 -13.61
CA ILE A 605 7.15 58.02 -14.31
C ILE A 605 6.08 58.89 -13.63
N ALA A 606 6.02 58.90 -12.30
CA ALA A 606 5.04 59.69 -11.56
C ALA A 606 5.21 61.22 -11.72
N ASN A 607 6.37 61.69 -12.20
CA ASN A 607 6.70 63.10 -12.36
C ASN A 607 6.50 63.64 -13.78
N PHE A 608 6.08 62.82 -14.75
CA PHE A 608 5.72 63.32 -16.08
C PHE A 608 4.55 64.30 -15.99
N ALA A 609 4.75 65.55 -16.45
CA ALA A 609 3.69 66.53 -16.61
C ALA A 609 2.71 66.13 -17.74
N SER A 610 3.24 65.57 -18.82
CA SER A 610 2.49 64.91 -19.90
C SER A 610 3.27 63.67 -20.35
N PRO A 611 2.78 62.45 -20.09
CA PRO A 611 3.50 61.24 -20.45
C PRO A 611 3.48 61.00 -21.96
N PRO A 612 4.49 60.33 -22.53
CA PRO A 612 4.38 59.71 -23.84
C PRO A 612 3.16 58.77 -23.90
N LYS A 613 2.50 58.70 -25.06
CA LYS A 613 1.30 57.86 -25.25
C LYS A 613 1.56 56.39 -24.89
N ASP A 614 2.74 55.91 -25.25
CA ASP A 614 3.18 54.54 -25.00
C ASP A 614 3.27 54.23 -23.50
N VAL A 615 3.90 55.13 -22.73
CA VAL A 615 3.99 55.04 -21.26
C VAL A 615 2.60 55.07 -20.64
N HIS A 616 1.71 55.96 -21.11
CA HIS A 616 0.34 56.03 -20.60
C HIS A 616 -0.44 54.73 -20.85
N PHE A 617 -0.35 54.16 -22.06
CA PHE A 617 -1.03 52.92 -22.42
C PHE A 617 -0.51 51.71 -21.63
N THR A 618 0.80 51.61 -21.43
CA THR A 618 1.39 50.55 -20.59
C THR A 618 0.93 50.63 -19.14
N MET A 619 0.86 51.83 -18.57
CA MET A 619 0.35 52.00 -17.20
C MET A 619 -1.16 51.71 -17.10
N ILE A 620 -1.94 52.05 -18.13
CA ILE A 620 -3.36 51.65 -18.21
C ILE A 620 -3.47 50.12 -18.20
N ALA A 621 -2.72 49.42 -19.05
CA ALA A 621 -2.77 47.96 -19.13
C ALA A 621 -2.35 47.30 -17.79
N THR A 622 -1.29 47.83 -17.17
CA THR A 622 -0.80 47.38 -15.86
C THR A 622 -1.87 47.49 -14.78
N TYR A 623 -2.45 48.68 -14.59
CA TYR A 623 -3.47 48.88 -13.54
C TYR A 623 -4.81 48.21 -13.86
N LEU A 624 -5.16 48.02 -15.14
CA LEU A 624 -6.32 47.19 -15.52
C LEU A 624 -6.15 45.75 -15.04
N LEU A 625 -4.98 45.15 -15.25
CA LEU A 625 -4.68 43.79 -14.77
C LEU A 625 -4.71 43.73 -13.24
N LEU A 626 -4.23 44.77 -12.55
CA LEU A 626 -4.29 44.86 -11.09
C LEU A 626 -5.71 45.16 -10.53
N GLY A 627 -6.74 45.24 -11.38
CA GLY A 627 -8.15 45.35 -10.96
C GLY A 627 -8.73 46.78 -10.90
N GLU A 628 -8.02 47.79 -11.41
CA GLU A 628 -8.54 49.17 -11.45
C GLU A 628 -9.61 49.36 -12.54
N LYS A 629 -10.63 50.17 -12.22
CA LYS A 629 -11.69 50.47 -13.19
C LYS A 629 -11.18 51.41 -14.29
N LYS A 630 -11.43 51.04 -15.55
CA LYS A 630 -11.05 51.82 -16.76
C LYS A 630 -11.39 53.31 -16.68
N GLN A 631 -12.52 53.67 -16.08
CA GLN A 631 -12.97 55.07 -15.97
C GLN A 631 -11.96 55.94 -15.21
N HIS A 632 -11.27 55.36 -14.22
CA HIS A 632 -10.27 56.05 -13.42
C HIS A 632 -8.93 56.14 -14.13
N LEU A 633 -8.64 55.29 -15.11
CA LEU A 633 -7.33 55.22 -15.78
C LEU A 633 -7.21 56.13 -17.02
N LYS A 634 -8.31 56.75 -17.48
CA LYS A 634 -8.29 57.64 -18.66
C LYS A 634 -7.48 58.92 -18.45
N LYS A 635 -7.45 59.45 -17.22
CA LYS A 635 -6.74 60.70 -16.88
C LYS A 635 -5.39 60.36 -16.26
N TRP A 636 -4.31 60.96 -16.77
CA TRP A 636 -2.96 60.73 -16.25
C TRP A 636 -2.81 61.06 -14.76
N GLY A 637 -3.42 62.16 -14.28
CA GLY A 637 -3.37 62.54 -12.87
C GLY A 637 -3.89 61.46 -11.90
N ASN A 638 -4.83 60.62 -12.34
CA ASN A 638 -5.32 59.50 -11.54
C ASN A 638 -4.28 58.37 -11.48
N ILE A 639 -3.58 58.09 -12.58
CA ILE A 639 -2.47 57.12 -12.61
C ILE A 639 -1.30 57.60 -11.76
N GLN A 640 -0.97 58.90 -11.80
CA GLN A 640 0.05 59.50 -10.92
C GLN A 640 -0.32 59.32 -9.43
N THR A 641 -1.60 59.47 -9.10
CA THR A 641 -2.09 59.23 -7.73
C THR A 641 -1.91 57.76 -7.33
N LEU A 642 -2.20 56.81 -8.23
CA LEU A 642 -1.98 55.38 -7.98
C LEU A 642 -0.50 55.02 -7.84
N LEU A 643 0.39 55.65 -8.62
CA LEU A 643 1.84 55.43 -8.56
C LEU A 643 2.47 55.93 -7.25
N ARG A 644 1.85 56.93 -6.61
CA ARG A 644 2.33 57.53 -5.35
C ARG A 644 1.82 56.81 -4.09
N ARG A 645 0.94 55.82 -4.22
CA ARG A 645 0.45 55.05 -3.06
C ARG A 645 1.56 54.18 -2.46
N GLN A 646 1.53 54.01 -1.13
CA GLN A 646 2.51 53.25 -0.36
C GLN A 646 1.87 52.04 0.35
N GLY A 647 2.70 51.15 0.90
CA GLY A 647 2.24 49.97 1.64
C GLY A 647 1.51 48.97 0.73
N LYS A 648 0.40 48.41 1.22
CA LYS A 648 -0.42 47.41 0.50
C LYS A 648 -1.03 47.93 -0.82
N GLU A 649 -1.15 49.25 -0.95
CA GLU A 649 -1.68 49.90 -2.15
C GLU A 649 -0.60 50.26 -3.18
N SER A 650 0.68 50.05 -2.86
CA SER A 650 1.78 50.34 -3.78
C SER A 650 1.78 49.37 -4.98
N ILE A 651 2.21 49.86 -6.13
CA ILE A 651 2.25 49.05 -7.37
C ILE A 651 3.15 47.82 -7.22
N LYS A 652 4.30 47.95 -6.54
CA LYS A 652 5.21 46.83 -6.28
C LYS A 652 4.55 45.76 -5.40
N TYR A 653 3.87 46.16 -4.32
CA TYR A 653 3.14 45.21 -3.48
C TYR A 653 2.05 44.49 -4.27
N ARG A 654 1.26 45.22 -5.05
CA ARG A 654 0.17 44.64 -5.86
C ARG A 654 0.67 43.68 -6.94
N ILE A 655 1.81 43.99 -7.56
CA ILE A 655 2.47 43.11 -8.54
C ILE A 655 3.05 41.86 -7.85
N ASN A 656 3.72 42.03 -6.70
CA ASN A 656 4.27 40.91 -5.93
C ASN A 656 3.18 39.91 -5.51
N ASN A 657 1.99 40.41 -5.15
CA ASN A 657 0.87 39.59 -4.70
C ASN A 657 -0.11 39.26 -5.84
N PHE A 658 0.22 39.54 -7.11
CA PHE A 658 -0.70 39.36 -8.23
C PHE A 658 -1.15 37.90 -8.40
N ALA A 659 -0.24 36.95 -8.22
CA ALA A 659 -0.52 35.52 -8.33
C ALA A 659 -1.61 35.05 -7.35
N GLU A 660 -1.64 35.62 -6.14
CA GLU A 660 -2.58 35.32 -5.06
C GLU A 660 -3.94 36.04 -5.19
N THR A 661 -4.06 36.98 -6.13
CA THR A 661 -5.34 37.67 -6.38
C THR A 661 -6.23 36.88 -7.35
N PRO A 662 -7.57 37.00 -7.25
CA PRO A 662 -8.48 36.43 -8.24
C PRO A 662 -8.11 36.89 -9.65
N ALA A 663 -8.08 35.94 -10.59
CA ALA A 663 -7.70 36.23 -11.97
C ALA A 663 -8.62 37.30 -12.59
N PRO A 664 -8.07 38.24 -13.40
CA PRO A 664 -8.88 39.19 -14.14
C PRO A 664 -9.88 38.47 -15.06
N ASP A 665 -11.09 39.02 -15.19
CA ASP A 665 -12.09 38.46 -16.07
C ASP A 665 -11.67 38.58 -17.55
N LYS A 666 -12.20 37.70 -18.41
CA LYS A 666 -11.86 37.67 -19.85
C LYS A 666 -12.04 39.03 -20.54
N SER A 667 -12.99 39.87 -20.07
CA SER A 667 -13.20 41.20 -20.66
C SER A 667 -12.08 42.19 -20.28
N THR A 668 -11.55 42.12 -19.06
CA THR A 668 -10.41 42.91 -18.61
C THR A 668 -9.13 42.48 -19.31
N VAL A 669 -8.90 41.18 -19.47
CA VAL A 669 -7.75 40.65 -20.24
C VAL A 669 -7.76 41.17 -21.68
N LYS A 670 -8.89 41.04 -22.40
CA LYS A 670 -9.02 41.57 -23.78
C LYS A 670 -8.81 43.08 -23.87
N ARG A 671 -9.23 43.83 -22.85
CA ARG A 671 -9.04 45.30 -22.81
C ARG A 671 -7.58 45.67 -22.56
N ALA A 672 -6.91 45.00 -21.61
CA ALA A 672 -5.49 45.20 -21.33
C ALA A 672 -4.65 44.85 -22.57
N GLN A 673 -4.97 43.75 -23.26
CA GLN A 673 -4.36 43.36 -24.53
C GLN A 673 -4.45 44.47 -25.59
N LYS A 674 -5.62 45.09 -25.75
CA LYS A 674 -5.80 46.20 -26.72
C LYS A 674 -4.87 47.39 -26.45
N PHE A 675 -4.61 47.71 -25.18
CA PHE A 675 -3.69 48.81 -24.82
C PHE A 675 -2.23 48.39 -24.97
N HIS A 676 -1.90 47.13 -24.67
CA HIS A 676 -0.57 46.56 -24.88
C HIS A 676 -0.19 46.54 -26.37
N ASP A 677 -1.06 46.02 -27.23
CA ASP A 677 -0.80 45.88 -28.68
C ASP A 677 -0.72 47.22 -29.41
N ALA A 678 -1.26 48.29 -28.80
CA ALA A 678 -1.16 49.66 -29.31
C ALA A 678 0.22 50.30 -29.07
N VAL A 679 1.10 49.66 -28.29
CA VAL A 679 2.43 50.16 -27.95
C VAL A 679 3.51 49.38 -28.71
N PRO A 680 4.28 50.01 -29.62
CA PRO A 680 5.33 49.30 -30.34
C PRO A 680 6.58 49.11 -29.45
N LYS A 681 7.02 47.85 -29.30
CA LYS A 681 8.13 47.41 -28.42
C LYS A 681 9.43 48.24 -28.46
N PRO A 682 9.94 48.74 -29.60
CA PRO A 682 11.18 49.53 -29.64
C PRO A 682 11.07 50.91 -28.99
N TYR A 683 9.88 51.50 -28.94
CA TYR A 683 9.68 52.90 -28.55
C TYR A 683 9.46 53.09 -27.05
N ILE A 684 9.09 52.03 -26.31
CA ILE A 684 8.89 52.14 -24.87
C ILE A 684 10.21 52.17 -24.08
N VAL A 685 11.22 51.44 -24.56
CA VAL A 685 12.56 51.41 -23.94
C VAL A 685 13.24 52.76 -24.03
N SER A 686 13.09 53.46 -25.16
CA SER A 686 13.62 54.81 -25.35
C SER A 686 12.84 55.88 -24.56
N ALA A 687 11.58 55.63 -24.21
CA ALA A 687 10.75 56.54 -23.44
C ALA A 687 10.97 56.43 -21.92
N SER A 688 11.12 55.21 -21.37
CA SER A 688 11.47 54.99 -19.95
C SER A 688 11.83 53.52 -19.69
N LEU A 689 12.96 53.30 -19.01
CA LEU A 689 13.38 51.97 -18.58
C LEU A 689 12.37 51.31 -17.62
N ALA A 690 11.79 52.09 -16.70
CA ALA A 690 10.75 51.57 -15.81
C ALA A 690 9.47 51.22 -16.57
N ALA A 691 9.06 52.03 -17.56
CA ALA A 691 7.89 51.72 -18.38
C ALA A 691 8.10 50.45 -19.22
N ALA A 692 9.32 50.21 -19.71
CA ALA A 692 9.67 48.98 -20.42
C ALA A 692 9.56 47.73 -19.53
N ALA A 693 9.95 47.82 -18.25
CA ALA A 693 9.78 46.72 -17.30
C ALA A 693 8.30 46.41 -17.04
N PHE A 694 7.45 47.42 -16.87
CA PHE A 694 5.99 47.23 -16.76
C PHE A 694 5.39 46.66 -18.06
N TYR A 695 5.86 47.10 -19.22
CA TYR A 695 5.42 46.57 -20.52
C TYR A 695 5.74 45.08 -20.64
N ASN A 696 6.97 44.67 -20.31
CA ASN A 696 7.35 43.26 -20.34
C ASN A 696 6.51 42.43 -19.36
N TRP A 697 6.29 42.93 -18.13
CA TRP A 697 5.41 42.28 -17.17
C TRP A 697 3.99 42.08 -17.70
N VAL A 698 3.40 43.13 -18.30
CA VAL A 698 2.07 43.03 -18.94
C VAL A 698 2.07 42.01 -20.08
N SER A 699 3.09 42.01 -20.94
CA SER A 699 3.22 41.07 -22.07
C SER A 699 3.20 39.61 -21.60
N GLU A 700 4.03 39.28 -20.61
CA GLU A 700 4.14 37.92 -20.07
C GLU A 700 2.86 37.50 -19.34
N VAL A 701 2.30 38.38 -18.50
CA VAL A 701 1.03 38.09 -17.80
C VAL A 701 -0.12 37.86 -18.78
N LEU A 702 -0.21 38.64 -19.86
CA LEU A 702 -1.24 38.47 -20.88
C LEU A 702 -1.06 37.16 -21.65
N SER A 703 0.18 36.80 -22.01
CA SER A 703 0.50 35.51 -22.63
C SER A 703 -0.02 34.34 -21.77
N HIS A 704 0.30 34.36 -20.48
CA HIS A 704 -0.12 33.34 -19.51
C HIS A 704 -1.65 33.26 -19.33
N LEU A 705 -2.33 34.40 -19.19
CA LEU A 705 -3.79 34.43 -18.99
C LEU A 705 -4.56 33.96 -20.25
N ASN A 706 -4.03 34.22 -21.44
CA ASN A 706 -4.63 33.76 -22.70
C ASN A 706 -4.42 32.26 -22.90
N ASN A 707 -3.24 31.72 -22.58
CA ASN A 707 -2.96 30.28 -22.64
C ASN A 707 -3.82 29.47 -21.66
N CYS A 708 -4.06 30.00 -20.45
CA CYS A 708 -4.97 29.40 -19.47
C CYS A 708 -6.44 29.36 -19.96
N SER A 709 -6.87 30.34 -20.76
CA SER A 709 -8.26 30.46 -21.22
C SER A 709 -8.64 29.48 -22.33
N LEU A 710 -7.66 29.01 -23.12
CA LEU A 710 -7.84 28.00 -24.17
C LEU A 710 -7.99 26.59 -23.59
N ASN A 711 -7.37 26.31 -22.45
CA ASN A 711 -7.47 25.01 -21.76
C ASN A 711 -8.73 24.86 -20.89
N ALA A 712 -9.52 25.93 -20.74
CA ALA A 712 -10.70 25.97 -19.86
C ALA A 712 -12.03 25.71 -20.59
N THR A 713 -12.05 25.65 -21.93
CA THR A 713 -13.30 25.52 -22.71
C THR A 713 -13.80 24.09 -22.90
N ASP A 714 -13.10 23.07 -22.38
CA ASP A 714 -13.60 21.70 -22.32
C ASP A 714 -14.05 21.32 -20.90
N GLY A 715 -15.38 21.34 -20.71
CA GLY A 715 -16.09 20.86 -19.53
C GLY A 715 -16.63 21.98 -18.62
N ASP A 716 -17.74 22.58 -19.04
CA ASP A 716 -18.55 23.49 -18.23
C ASP A 716 -19.17 22.74 -17.03
N ASP A 717 -18.88 23.21 -15.82
CA ASP A 717 -19.32 22.70 -14.51
C ASP A 717 -20.67 23.34 -14.08
N SER A 718 -21.47 23.85 -15.03
CA SER A 718 -22.66 24.65 -14.71
C SER A 718 -24.03 24.01 -15.01
N VAL A 719 -24.10 22.73 -15.39
CA VAL A 719 -25.38 22.01 -15.59
C VAL A 719 -25.43 20.73 -14.73
N GLU A 720 -25.67 20.88 -13.43
CA GLU A 720 -26.07 19.80 -12.52
C GLU A 720 -27.38 20.20 -11.81
N SER A 721 -28.43 20.42 -12.60
CA SER A 721 -29.80 20.55 -12.09
C SER A 721 -30.79 20.27 -13.20
N GLN A 722 -31.23 19.00 -13.32
CA GLN A 722 -32.59 18.60 -13.70
C GLN A 722 -32.67 17.07 -13.78
N ASP A 723 -33.50 16.50 -12.91
CA ASP A 723 -34.12 15.19 -13.10
C ASP A 723 -34.82 15.15 -14.45
N LEU A 724 -34.68 14.05 -15.20
CA LEU A 724 -35.66 13.60 -16.18
C LEU A 724 -35.53 12.09 -16.39
N ASP A 725 -36.66 11.45 -16.19
CA ASP A 725 -36.97 10.02 -16.29
C ASP A 725 -37.01 9.55 -17.77
N LEU A 726 -37.13 8.23 -17.93
CA LEU A 726 -37.57 7.44 -19.10
C LEU A 726 -36.51 6.57 -19.82
N SER A 727 -36.61 5.28 -19.49
CA SER A 727 -36.66 4.09 -20.36
C SER A 727 -36.22 4.23 -21.83
N GLU A 728 -35.25 3.42 -22.24
CA GLU A 728 -35.42 2.46 -23.35
C GLU A 728 -34.26 1.46 -23.40
N SER A 729 -34.63 0.18 -23.29
CA SER A 729 -33.76 -0.98 -23.47
C SER A 729 -33.66 -1.34 -24.95
N VAL A 730 -32.45 -1.44 -25.50
CA VAL A 730 -32.24 -2.06 -26.82
C VAL A 730 -31.63 -3.44 -26.61
N TYR A 731 -32.48 -4.45 -26.79
CA TYR A 731 -32.10 -5.83 -27.08
C TYR A 731 -31.49 -5.89 -28.48
N LEU A 732 -30.31 -6.50 -28.61
CA LEU A 732 -29.85 -7.08 -29.87
C LEU A 732 -29.86 -8.59 -29.71
N GLY A 733 -31.02 -9.17 -30.02
CA GLY A 733 -31.14 -10.58 -30.36
C GLY A 733 -30.81 -10.73 -31.84
N ASN A 734 -29.78 -11.51 -32.15
CA ASN A 734 -29.57 -12.01 -33.51
C ASN A 734 -30.57 -13.15 -33.77
N LYS A 735 -31.34 -12.95 -34.83
CA LYS A 735 -32.19 -13.89 -35.57
C LYS A 735 -31.76 -13.67 -37.04
N ASP A 736 -31.59 -14.65 -37.92
CA ASP A 736 -32.22 -15.94 -38.12
C ASP A 736 -31.23 -16.87 -38.86
N ASP A 737 -31.47 -18.19 -38.81
CA ASP A 737 -31.65 -18.97 -40.04
C ASP A 737 -32.40 -20.29 -39.76
N GLU A 738 -33.58 -20.34 -40.37
CA GLU A 738 -34.56 -21.38 -40.73
C GLU A 738 -34.24 -22.88 -40.50
N ASN A 739 -35.19 -23.63 -39.89
CA ASN A 739 -36.20 -24.43 -40.63
C ASN A 739 -37.22 -25.10 -39.67
N PRO A 740 -38.50 -25.31 -40.06
CA PRO A 740 -39.58 -25.76 -39.19
C PRO A 740 -39.95 -27.25 -39.37
N GLY A 741 -40.43 -27.91 -38.31
CA GLY A 741 -41.01 -29.24 -38.43
C GLY A 741 -41.58 -29.82 -37.13
N ASN A 742 -42.91 -29.88 -37.06
CA ASN A 742 -43.77 -30.75 -36.24
C ASN A 742 -43.93 -30.55 -34.71
N SER A 743 -45.08 -29.96 -34.39
CA SER A 743 -46.03 -30.14 -33.26
C SER A 743 -46.45 -31.62 -32.98
N PRO A 744 -47.21 -32.00 -31.91
CA PRO A 744 -47.36 -31.48 -30.52
C PRO A 744 -47.43 -32.58 -29.40
N ARG A 745 -47.63 -32.15 -28.13
CA ARG A 745 -48.09 -32.88 -26.90
C ARG A 745 -46.96 -33.52 -26.07
N ASP A 746 -46.86 -33.47 -24.73
CA ASP A 746 -47.82 -33.42 -23.60
C ASP A 746 -47.26 -32.54 -22.46
N LYS A 747 -48.02 -31.71 -21.72
CA LYS A 747 -48.84 -32.02 -20.53
C LYS A 747 -48.17 -32.89 -19.43
N ALA A 748 -47.63 -32.20 -18.43
CA ALA A 748 -48.07 -32.22 -17.02
C ALA A 748 -47.33 -33.07 -15.96
N PHE A 749 -47.36 -32.50 -14.73
CA PHE A 749 -47.09 -33.03 -13.37
C PHE A 749 -45.63 -33.34 -12.98
N LEU A 750 -45.02 -32.60 -12.04
CA LEU A 750 -45.13 -32.65 -10.55
C LEU A 750 -44.37 -33.83 -9.93
N ASP A 751 -43.57 -33.48 -8.92
CA ASP A 751 -42.91 -34.28 -7.89
C ASP A 751 -41.71 -35.15 -8.27
N ALA A 752 -40.51 -34.60 -8.04
CA ALA A 752 -39.48 -35.15 -7.14
C ALA A 752 -38.34 -34.13 -6.96
#